data_AF-A0A932G0Z2-F1
#
_entry.id   AF-A0A932G0Z2-F1
#
_cell.length_a   1.000
_cell.length_b   1.000
_cell.length_c   1.000
_cell.angle_alpha   90.00
_cell.angle_beta   90.00
_cell.angle_gamma   90.00
#
_symmetry.space_group_name_H-M   'P 1'
#
loop_
_entity.id
_entity.type
_entity.pdbx_description
1 polymer ?
#
loop_
_entity_poly.entity_id
_entity_poly.type
_entity_poly.pdbx_seq_one_letter_code
_entity_poly.pdbx_strand_id
1 'polypeptide(L)'
;MSRLLLALSAIALVPGLAVAATGGPDYFGYTWADQGDGQTYEWVDISGDDDAQEHTLQDDEQSGAVEIGFDFDFYGEVFTEAYVHSNGFISFADLADIYPNFSGTTCPLPVDDNVDGAVYAWVRDFNPLEGGTIHTATIGEEGARMFVAQWTDVPLYTQEGGQIDPMTVEIILHEGSNDVTVQVMTAGEELGGDGMIGVESPDGQSGISYAGCLTSGSLTDETVVRFTYPTSEGAVVPHQRIGAGEPGDDIEYAFTVYNRTDAEVVLPIEVTGNGWETVTDPADQVTVPANGSAELQVTASIADDAVPGDVDVATITLTGTEVFDLTTFTGVQRPSQGPWQVVAPLPLANDYMVVAAADDAIWSAGGRQAEDQQYTAADLLFRYDVATNEWASSNGGELAAMPEGRFLGSGCVLDGKLYVIGGLTPEVVDTQFQMGDSTFVYDIAANTWSEGQALPGPRAGGTAVCDPGSGRIFLIGGFMEDGDDADDAWDDVLAVEQYDPTGDAWTVEGGDLTGSRSAFAAVLTGDGTVVLAGGFYNGTISTIVEEYDLAGDFTPLPPLPLGRSYGVGGVLDGEVCVASGGTSTGYSEDWLCLADEAWVTQIDQLAVPLLPGGGGVADGHLYVLGGQNDQGDQANTVERWPFAELPEADGDADADADADADADTDADTDADADADGDGDGDGDGDAGGDDGGCCTVAPGAPSHDRMALLALGAFAAIAALRRRSRS
;
A
#
# COMPACT_ATOMS: atom_id res chain seq x y z
N MET A 1 -26.02 67.24 23.57
CA MET A 1 -26.46 66.25 22.56
C MET A 1 -25.40 66.22 21.47
N SER A 2 -24.50 65.24 21.48
CA SER A 2 -23.73 64.88 20.29
C SER A 2 -23.49 63.37 20.37
N ARG A 3 -23.98 62.65 19.37
CA ARG A 3 -24.12 61.19 19.34
C ARG A 3 -22.80 60.55 18.93
N LEU A 4 -22.44 59.52 19.67
CA LEU A 4 -21.48 58.47 19.32
C LEU A 4 -22.01 57.73 18.08
N LEU A 5 -21.20 57.58 17.04
CA LEU A 5 -21.46 56.70 15.90
C LEU A 5 -20.36 55.64 15.92
N LEU A 6 -20.77 54.42 16.30
CA LEU A 6 -20.01 53.18 16.14
C LEU A 6 -19.92 52.91 14.63
N ALA A 7 -18.70 52.83 14.08
CA ALA A 7 -18.47 52.27 12.76
C ALA A 7 -18.27 50.76 12.93
N LEU A 8 -19.26 49.96 12.55
CA LEU A 8 -19.07 48.54 12.27
C LEU A 8 -18.18 48.45 11.02
N SER A 9 -16.97 47.90 11.18
CA SER A 9 -16.16 47.50 10.04
C SER A 9 -16.72 46.16 9.55
N ALA A 10 -17.38 46.16 8.40
CA ALA A 10 -17.68 44.93 7.69
C ALA A 10 -16.34 44.35 7.21
N ILE A 11 -15.92 43.24 7.79
CA ILE A 11 -14.91 42.37 7.19
C ILE A 11 -15.65 41.71 6.03
N ALA A 12 -15.34 42.14 4.80
CA ALA A 12 -15.66 41.35 3.64
C ALA A 12 -14.84 40.06 3.75
N LEU A 13 -15.52 38.93 3.95
CA LEU A 13 -14.94 37.62 3.70
C LEU A 13 -14.53 37.64 2.23
N VAL A 14 -13.24 37.62 1.97
CA VAL A 14 -12.72 37.27 0.64
C VAL A 14 -12.90 35.76 0.56
N PRO A 15 -13.71 35.20 -0.35
CA PRO A 15 -13.71 33.76 -0.56
C PRO A 15 -12.28 33.36 -0.89
N GLY A 16 -11.76 32.33 -0.21
CA GLY A 16 -10.45 31.77 -0.50
C GLY A 16 -10.39 31.45 -1.99
N LEU A 17 -9.38 31.97 -2.69
CA LEU A 17 -9.07 31.50 -4.02
C LEU A 17 -8.63 30.05 -3.86
N ALA A 18 -9.42 29.11 -4.38
CA ALA A 18 -8.95 27.74 -4.59
C ALA A 18 -7.63 27.79 -5.37
N VAL A 19 -6.64 27.05 -4.91
CA VAL A 19 -5.34 26.96 -5.58
C VAL A 19 -5.53 26.11 -6.83
N ALA A 20 -5.05 26.59 -7.97
CA ALA A 20 -4.99 25.83 -9.21
C ALA A 20 -4.31 24.48 -8.99
N ALA A 21 -4.98 23.39 -9.38
CA ALA A 21 -4.46 22.05 -9.22
C ALA A 21 -4.39 21.31 -10.56
N THR A 22 -3.33 20.53 -10.69
CA THR A 22 -3.11 19.58 -11.78
C THR A 22 -2.59 18.27 -11.20
N GLY A 23 -2.89 17.15 -11.82
CA GLY A 23 -2.35 15.85 -11.41
C GLY A 23 -2.05 14.93 -12.58
N GLY A 24 -1.27 13.89 -12.30
CA GLY A 24 -0.76 12.94 -13.28
C GLY A 24 0.62 13.33 -13.83
N PRO A 25 1.09 12.65 -14.90
CA PRO A 25 0.38 11.61 -15.64
C PRO A 25 0.20 10.31 -14.83
N ASP A 26 -0.81 9.53 -15.17
CA ASP A 26 -0.92 8.12 -14.78
C ASP A 26 -0.03 7.21 -15.66
N TYR A 27 -0.07 5.89 -15.46
CA TYR A 27 0.75 4.96 -16.25
C TYR A 27 0.42 4.96 -17.74
N PHE A 28 -0.78 5.40 -18.16
CA PHE A 28 -1.16 5.57 -19.57
C PHE A 28 -0.78 6.96 -20.13
N GLY A 29 -0.63 7.97 -19.27
CA GLY A 29 -0.34 9.35 -19.67
C GLY A 29 -1.51 10.33 -19.52
N TYR A 30 -2.64 9.94 -18.93
CA TYR A 30 -3.72 10.86 -18.58
C TYR A 30 -3.24 11.84 -17.50
N THR A 31 -3.44 13.13 -17.76
CA THR A 31 -3.27 14.19 -16.76
C THR A 31 -4.61 14.84 -16.49
N TRP A 32 -4.80 15.43 -15.32
CA TRP A 32 -5.98 16.25 -15.05
C TRP A 32 -5.61 17.68 -14.67
N ALA A 33 -6.53 18.61 -14.95
CA ALA A 33 -6.50 20.00 -14.53
C ALA A 33 -7.90 20.44 -14.09
N ASP A 34 -7.99 21.33 -13.10
CA ASP A 34 -9.26 21.81 -12.54
C ASP A 34 -9.58 23.27 -12.90
N GLN A 35 -10.67 23.81 -12.33
CA GLN A 35 -11.09 25.20 -12.56
C GLN A 35 -10.02 26.25 -12.20
N GLY A 36 -9.09 25.94 -11.29
CA GLY A 36 -8.02 26.85 -10.93
C GLY A 36 -6.89 26.86 -11.98
N ASP A 37 -6.68 25.78 -12.72
CA ASP A 37 -5.71 25.67 -13.82
C ASP A 37 -6.34 25.78 -15.23
N GLY A 38 -7.22 26.77 -15.39
CA GLY A 38 -7.70 27.18 -16.71
C GLY A 38 -8.87 26.38 -17.29
N GLN A 39 -9.41 25.39 -16.57
CA GLN A 39 -10.72 24.82 -16.92
C GLN A 39 -11.84 25.81 -16.58
N THR A 40 -12.90 25.81 -17.39
CA THR A 40 -14.07 26.67 -17.17
C THR A 40 -15.27 25.79 -16.91
N TYR A 41 -15.93 25.99 -15.76
CA TYR A 41 -17.19 25.33 -15.46
C TYR A 41 -18.28 25.85 -16.41
N GLU A 42 -18.86 24.95 -17.19
CA GLU A 42 -19.91 25.22 -18.18
C GLU A 42 -20.82 24.00 -18.28
N TRP A 43 -21.85 23.97 -17.42
CA TRP A 43 -22.78 22.85 -17.31
C TRP A 43 -23.54 22.58 -18.62
N VAL A 44 -23.61 21.31 -19.01
CA VAL A 44 -24.30 20.87 -20.23
C VAL A 44 -25.63 20.19 -19.89
N ASP A 45 -26.68 20.99 -19.73
CA ASP A 45 -28.01 20.46 -19.39
C ASP A 45 -28.67 19.71 -20.58
N ILE A 46 -28.67 18.38 -20.51
CA ILE A 46 -29.35 17.48 -21.45
C ILE A 46 -30.71 16.98 -20.94
N SER A 47 -31.10 17.30 -19.71
CA SER A 47 -32.36 16.80 -19.10
C SER A 47 -33.63 17.27 -19.83
N GLY A 48 -33.52 18.34 -20.62
CA GLY A 48 -34.60 18.88 -21.44
C GLY A 48 -34.44 18.69 -22.94
N ASP A 49 -33.43 17.93 -23.39
CA ASP A 49 -33.19 17.67 -24.80
C ASP A 49 -34.19 16.62 -25.33
N ASP A 50 -34.72 16.86 -26.53
CA ASP A 50 -35.67 15.93 -27.18
C ASP A 50 -34.96 14.62 -27.61
N ASP A 51 -33.64 14.65 -27.78
CA ASP A 51 -32.81 13.51 -28.17
C ASP A 51 -32.15 12.81 -26.96
N ALA A 52 -32.37 13.30 -25.73
CA ALA A 52 -31.86 12.65 -24.52
C ALA A 52 -32.60 11.33 -24.22
N GLN A 53 -31.83 10.31 -23.89
CA GLN A 53 -32.33 9.05 -23.36
C GLN A 53 -32.38 9.11 -21.83
N GLU A 54 -33.57 8.98 -21.26
CA GLU A 54 -33.77 8.80 -19.82
C GLU A 54 -33.55 7.32 -19.43
N HIS A 55 -32.76 7.10 -18.37
CA HIS A 55 -32.49 5.77 -17.81
C HIS A 55 -33.19 5.62 -16.47
N THR A 56 -34.09 4.63 -16.37
CA THR A 56 -34.74 4.27 -15.11
C THR A 56 -33.97 3.12 -14.47
N LEU A 57 -33.03 3.46 -13.59
CA LEU A 57 -32.21 2.50 -12.83
C LEU A 57 -32.69 2.39 -11.39
N GLN A 58 -32.48 1.23 -10.77
CA GLN A 58 -32.60 1.01 -9.34
C GLN A 58 -31.27 1.31 -8.63
N ASP A 59 -31.24 1.07 -7.33
CA ASP A 59 -30.03 0.99 -6.52
C ASP A 59 -29.11 -0.13 -7.06
N ASP A 60 -27.81 0.14 -7.14
CA ASP A 60 -26.78 -0.78 -7.65
C ASP A 60 -27.10 -1.40 -9.04
N GLU A 61 -27.63 -0.61 -9.97
CA GLU A 61 -28.02 -1.08 -11.31
C GLU A 61 -27.27 -0.33 -12.43
N GLN A 62 -27.05 -1.03 -13.54
CA GLN A 62 -26.53 -0.45 -14.78
C GLN A 62 -27.58 -0.40 -15.89
N SER A 63 -27.38 0.51 -16.84
CA SER A 63 -28.14 0.55 -18.09
C SER A 63 -27.76 -0.60 -19.02
N GLY A 64 -28.52 -0.79 -20.11
CA GLY A 64 -27.96 -1.47 -21.29
C GLY A 64 -26.91 -0.61 -21.99
N ALA A 65 -26.22 -1.18 -22.97
CA ALA A 65 -25.27 -0.43 -23.80
C ALA A 65 -25.92 0.81 -24.44
N VAL A 66 -25.26 1.96 -24.32
CA VAL A 66 -25.68 3.26 -24.84
C VAL A 66 -24.67 3.69 -25.91
N GLU A 67 -25.17 4.05 -27.09
CA GLU A 67 -24.34 4.54 -28.19
C GLU A 67 -23.71 5.90 -27.83
N ILE A 68 -22.37 5.97 -27.84
CA ILE A 68 -21.60 7.22 -27.64
C ILE A 68 -21.83 8.18 -28.82
N GLY A 69 -22.06 7.60 -30.01
CA GLY A 69 -22.32 8.34 -31.24
C GLY A 69 -21.07 8.69 -32.04
N PHE A 70 -19.88 8.49 -31.49
CA PHE A 70 -18.58 8.62 -32.16
C PHE A 70 -17.60 7.58 -31.61
N ASP A 71 -16.50 7.36 -32.32
CA ASP A 71 -15.39 6.51 -31.85
C ASP A 71 -14.65 7.27 -30.74
N PHE A 72 -14.67 6.74 -29.52
CA PHE A 72 -14.00 7.32 -28.36
C PHE A 72 -12.84 6.42 -27.94
N ASP A 73 -11.62 6.96 -27.99
CA ASP A 73 -10.42 6.25 -27.54
C ASP A 73 -10.23 6.46 -26.04
N PHE A 74 -10.33 5.39 -25.25
CA PHE A 74 -10.15 5.39 -23.81
C PHE A 74 -9.05 4.39 -23.45
N TYR A 75 -7.95 4.88 -22.87
CA TYR A 75 -6.77 4.05 -22.59
C TYR A 75 -6.22 3.28 -23.80
N GLY A 76 -6.42 3.82 -25.01
CA GLY A 76 -5.95 3.24 -26.26
C GLY A 76 -6.96 2.29 -26.91
N GLU A 77 -7.98 1.88 -26.18
CA GLU A 77 -9.07 1.07 -26.72
C GLU A 77 -10.18 1.97 -27.26
N VAL A 78 -10.68 1.67 -28.47
CA VAL A 78 -11.75 2.45 -29.10
C VAL A 78 -13.11 1.86 -28.76
N PHE A 79 -13.94 2.66 -28.11
CA PHE A 79 -15.30 2.33 -27.72
C PHE A 79 -16.32 3.15 -28.52
N THR A 80 -17.41 2.51 -28.90
CA THR A 80 -18.58 3.17 -29.53
C THR A 80 -19.81 3.15 -28.62
N GLU A 81 -19.75 2.40 -27.53
CA GLU A 81 -20.82 2.21 -26.57
C GLU A 81 -20.28 2.38 -25.15
N ALA A 82 -21.13 2.82 -24.23
CA ALA A 82 -20.85 2.90 -22.80
C ALA A 82 -22.06 2.39 -21.99
N TYR A 83 -21.83 2.03 -20.73
CA TYR A 83 -22.85 1.63 -19.77
C TYR A 83 -22.94 2.68 -18.67
N VAL A 84 -24.15 3.08 -18.29
CA VAL A 84 -24.40 4.10 -17.28
C VAL A 84 -24.85 3.43 -15.99
N HIS A 85 -24.23 3.79 -14.88
CA HIS A 85 -24.52 3.18 -13.59
C HIS A 85 -25.30 4.11 -12.68
N SER A 86 -26.13 3.54 -11.80
CA SER A 86 -26.87 4.29 -10.78
C SER A 86 -25.91 5.14 -9.93
N ASN A 87 -24.75 4.56 -9.61
CA ASN A 87 -23.77 5.01 -8.61
C ASN A 87 -22.79 6.10 -9.12
N GLY A 88 -23.19 6.88 -10.13
CA GLY A 88 -22.46 8.09 -10.53
C GLY A 88 -21.21 7.87 -11.38
N PHE A 89 -21.19 6.82 -12.21
CA PHE A 89 -20.09 6.52 -13.13
C PHE A 89 -20.59 5.92 -14.45
N ILE A 90 -19.73 5.90 -15.47
CA ILE A 90 -19.92 5.10 -16.69
C ILE A 90 -18.79 4.08 -16.83
N SER A 91 -19.07 2.94 -17.48
CA SER A 91 -18.07 1.94 -17.84
C SER A 91 -18.08 1.65 -19.34
N PHE A 92 -16.97 1.14 -19.85
CA PHE A 92 -16.83 0.70 -21.24
C PHE A 92 -16.93 -0.83 -21.41
N ALA A 93 -17.15 -1.53 -20.29
CA ALA A 93 -17.48 -2.95 -20.23
C ALA A 93 -18.82 -3.18 -19.52
N ASP A 94 -19.45 -4.34 -19.80
CA ASP A 94 -20.67 -4.80 -19.13
C ASP A 94 -20.31 -5.35 -17.74
N LEU A 95 -20.75 -4.66 -16.69
CA LEU A 95 -20.44 -4.99 -15.29
C LEU A 95 -21.68 -5.47 -14.52
N ALA A 96 -22.74 -5.94 -15.20
CA ALA A 96 -24.02 -6.28 -14.57
C ALA A 96 -23.94 -7.36 -13.47
N ASP A 97 -22.93 -8.24 -13.54
CA ASP A 97 -22.70 -9.33 -12.59
C ASP A 97 -21.69 -8.96 -11.49
N ILE A 98 -21.12 -7.75 -11.54
CA ILE A 98 -20.16 -7.24 -10.56
C ILE A 98 -20.94 -6.45 -9.51
N TYR A 99 -20.62 -6.67 -8.23
CA TYR A 99 -21.18 -5.90 -7.13
C TYR A 99 -20.11 -4.91 -6.66
N PRO A 100 -20.16 -3.64 -7.11
CA PRO A 100 -19.14 -2.68 -6.73
C PRO A 100 -19.23 -2.41 -5.24
N ASN A 101 -18.13 -2.58 -4.51
CA ASN A 101 -18.10 -2.25 -3.09
C ASN A 101 -17.63 -0.81 -2.88
N PHE A 102 -18.55 0.15 -2.94
CA PHE A 102 -18.25 1.57 -2.76
C PHE A 102 -18.03 2.00 -1.29
N SER A 103 -17.73 1.06 -0.38
CA SER A 103 -17.41 1.37 1.02
C SER A 103 -15.90 1.57 1.21
N GLY A 104 -15.45 2.83 1.23
CA GLY A 104 -14.14 3.29 1.71
C GLY A 104 -12.87 2.69 1.05
N THR A 105 -13.01 1.91 -0.02
CA THR A 105 -11.93 1.13 -0.67
C THR A 105 -11.67 1.51 -2.11
N THR A 106 -12.41 2.46 -2.68
CA THR A 106 -12.40 2.79 -4.11
C THR A 106 -11.55 4.01 -4.49
N CYS A 107 -10.62 4.44 -3.62
CA CYS A 107 -9.74 5.57 -3.94
C CYS A 107 -8.36 5.49 -3.25
N PRO A 108 -7.28 6.05 -3.83
CA PRO A 108 -7.19 6.64 -5.17
C PRO A 108 -6.95 5.57 -6.25
N LEU A 109 -7.36 5.86 -7.49
CA LEU A 109 -7.18 4.97 -8.65
C LEU A 109 -5.70 4.75 -9.01
N PRO A 110 -5.35 3.59 -9.62
CA PRO A 110 -6.23 2.44 -9.84
C PRO A 110 -6.54 1.69 -8.54
N VAL A 111 -7.74 1.11 -8.43
CA VAL A 111 -8.18 0.35 -7.26
C VAL A 111 -8.73 -1.01 -7.67
N ASP A 112 -8.33 -2.06 -6.95
CA ASP A 112 -8.83 -3.41 -7.19
C ASP A 112 -10.22 -3.59 -6.54
N ASP A 113 -11.24 -2.93 -7.09
CA ASP A 113 -12.64 -2.97 -6.64
C ASP A 113 -13.56 -3.78 -7.59
N ASN A 114 -12.96 -4.43 -8.60
CA ASN A 114 -13.59 -5.14 -9.73
C ASN A 114 -14.33 -4.22 -10.73
N VAL A 115 -14.22 -2.90 -10.62
CA VAL A 115 -14.79 -1.94 -11.59
C VAL A 115 -13.65 -1.40 -12.47
N ASP A 116 -13.31 -2.14 -13.52
CA ASP A 116 -12.29 -1.68 -14.48
C ASP A 116 -12.92 -0.95 -15.68
N GLY A 117 -12.14 -0.09 -16.33
CA GLY A 117 -12.55 0.58 -17.57
C GLY A 117 -13.69 1.58 -17.36
N ALA A 118 -13.54 2.46 -16.37
CA ALA A 118 -14.59 3.36 -15.93
C ALA A 118 -14.16 4.83 -15.83
N VAL A 119 -15.16 5.71 -15.95
CA VAL A 119 -15.06 7.13 -15.65
C VAL A 119 -16.00 7.44 -14.50
N TYR A 120 -15.45 8.02 -13.43
CA TYR A 120 -16.16 8.27 -12.19
C TYR A 120 -16.50 9.76 -12.07
N ALA A 121 -17.80 10.09 -12.04
CA ALA A 121 -18.27 11.48 -11.91
C ALA A 121 -18.27 11.92 -10.44
N TRP A 122 -18.71 11.01 -9.58
CA TRP A 122 -18.62 11.03 -8.13
C TRP A 122 -19.13 9.68 -7.65
N VAL A 123 -18.27 8.66 -7.69
CA VAL A 123 -18.72 7.30 -7.41
C VAL A 123 -19.07 7.15 -5.94
N ARG A 124 -20.35 6.95 -5.65
CA ARG A 124 -20.92 6.73 -4.33
C ARG A 124 -22.20 5.91 -4.50
N ASP A 125 -22.72 5.43 -3.40
CA ASP A 125 -24.02 4.75 -3.30
C ASP A 125 -25.19 5.71 -3.62
N PHE A 126 -25.39 6.05 -4.91
CA PHE A 126 -26.49 6.89 -5.40
C PHE A 126 -27.73 6.01 -5.54
N ASN A 127 -28.85 6.53 -5.06
CA ASN A 127 -30.11 5.81 -5.07
C ASN A 127 -31.18 6.52 -5.91
N PRO A 128 -31.22 6.27 -7.23
CA PRO A 128 -32.23 6.86 -8.12
C PRO A 128 -33.68 6.41 -7.80
N LEU A 129 -33.90 5.40 -6.94
CA LEU A 129 -35.26 5.05 -6.49
C LEU A 129 -35.88 6.11 -5.58
N GLU A 130 -35.05 6.85 -4.83
CA GLU A 130 -35.51 7.84 -3.86
C GLU A 130 -35.67 9.25 -4.48
N GLY A 131 -35.14 9.48 -5.69
CA GLY A 131 -35.29 10.75 -6.40
C GLY A 131 -34.30 10.95 -7.56
N GLY A 132 -34.45 12.08 -8.24
CA GLY A 132 -33.56 12.48 -9.34
C GLY A 132 -33.85 11.79 -10.67
N THR A 133 -32.99 12.05 -11.65
CA THR A 133 -33.05 11.46 -13.00
C THR A 133 -31.65 11.23 -13.56
N ILE A 134 -31.52 10.23 -14.44
CA ILE A 134 -30.29 9.91 -15.14
C ILE A 134 -30.57 9.99 -16.64
N HIS A 135 -29.79 10.80 -17.36
CA HIS A 135 -29.93 11.00 -18.80
C HIS A 135 -28.61 10.80 -19.54
N THR A 136 -28.70 10.39 -20.80
CA THR A 136 -27.58 10.45 -21.74
C THR A 136 -27.98 11.09 -23.06
N ALA A 137 -27.07 11.85 -23.68
CA ALA A 137 -27.27 12.37 -25.02
C ALA A 137 -25.93 12.60 -25.73
N THR A 138 -25.91 12.43 -27.05
CA THR A 138 -24.82 12.90 -27.91
C THR A 138 -25.24 14.19 -28.58
N ILE A 139 -24.55 15.29 -28.27
CA ILE A 139 -24.87 16.62 -28.78
C ILE A 139 -23.70 17.21 -29.59
N GLY A 140 -23.95 18.31 -30.30
CA GLY A 140 -22.93 19.02 -31.07
C GLY A 140 -22.90 18.67 -32.55
N GLU A 141 -21.86 19.13 -33.26
CA GLU A 141 -21.65 18.89 -34.69
C GLU A 141 -20.56 17.81 -34.88
N GLU A 142 -20.69 17.00 -35.93
CA GLU A 142 -19.72 15.94 -36.30
C GLU A 142 -18.28 16.46 -36.31
N GLY A 143 -17.38 15.76 -35.62
CA GLY A 143 -15.97 16.13 -35.40
C GLY A 143 -15.74 17.00 -34.15
N ALA A 144 -16.80 17.36 -33.42
CA ALA A 144 -16.77 18.08 -32.15
C ALA A 144 -18.00 17.75 -31.28
N ARG A 145 -18.55 16.53 -31.42
CA ARG A 145 -19.67 16.06 -30.61
C ARG A 145 -19.21 15.81 -29.17
N MET A 146 -20.17 15.86 -28.26
CA MET A 146 -19.99 15.49 -26.87
C MET A 146 -21.02 14.42 -26.54
N PHE A 147 -20.58 13.32 -25.93
CA PHE A 147 -21.47 12.40 -25.24
C PHE A 147 -21.54 12.82 -23.78
N VAL A 148 -22.75 13.06 -23.27
CA VAL A 148 -22.99 13.53 -21.92
C VAL A 148 -23.80 12.47 -21.17
N ALA A 149 -23.32 12.06 -20.00
CA ALA A 149 -24.07 11.29 -19.01
C ALA A 149 -24.32 12.18 -17.79
N GLN A 150 -25.59 12.45 -17.48
CA GLN A 150 -26.00 13.44 -16.49
C GLN A 150 -26.87 12.78 -15.40
N TRP A 151 -26.46 12.90 -14.14
CA TRP A 151 -27.25 12.59 -12.95
C TRP A 151 -27.75 13.91 -12.37
N THR A 152 -29.07 14.09 -12.29
CA THR A 152 -29.70 15.33 -11.81
C THR A 152 -30.53 15.07 -10.57
N ASP A 153 -30.21 15.79 -9.51
CA ASP A 153 -30.86 15.69 -8.20
C ASP A 153 -30.97 14.24 -7.68
N VAL A 154 -29.95 13.41 -7.91
CA VAL A 154 -29.97 12.00 -7.48
C VAL A 154 -29.52 11.92 -6.01
N PRO A 155 -30.34 11.36 -5.10
CA PRO A 155 -30.00 11.27 -3.68
C PRO A 155 -29.05 10.11 -3.41
N LEU A 156 -28.38 10.17 -2.26
CA LEU A 156 -27.48 9.13 -1.77
C LEU A 156 -28.26 8.11 -0.91
N TYR A 157 -27.88 6.84 -0.97
CA TYR A 157 -28.46 5.77 -0.16
C TYR A 157 -28.20 6.01 1.34
N THR A 158 -29.21 5.76 2.19
CA THR A 158 -29.04 5.75 3.65
C THR A 158 -29.79 4.60 4.31
N GLN A 159 -29.16 3.95 5.30
CA GLN A 159 -29.77 2.83 6.04
C GLN A 159 -30.92 3.26 6.98
N GLU A 160 -31.08 4.56 7.30
CA GLU A 160 -32.10 5.07 8.23
C GLU A 160 -33.14 6.02 7.60
N GLY A 161 -33.26 6.09 6.27
CA GLY A 161 -34.31 6.87 5.61
C GLY A 161 -34.22 8.38 5.87
N GLY A 162 -33.00 8.89 6.08
CA GLY A 162 -32.72 10.32 6.10
C GLY A 162 -32.62 10.87 4.68
N GLN A 163 -33.09 12.11 4.47
CA GLN A 163 -32.80 12.83 3.23
C GLN A 163 -31.37 13.38 3.32
N ILE A 164 -30.45 12.84 2.52
CA ILE A 164 -29.21 13.54 2.18
C ILE A 164 -29.52 14.47 1.00
N ASP A 165 -28.79 15.58 0.91
CA ASP A 165 -28.91 16.48 -0.22
C ASP A 165 -28.55 15.77 -1.52
N PRO A 166 -29.40 15.90 -2.54
CA PRO A 166 -29.17 15.27 -3.82
C PRO A 166 -27.96 15.88 -4.53
N MET A 167 -27.27 15.06 -5.32
CA MET A 167 -26.15 15.49 -6.14
C MET A 167 -26.57 15.69 -7.60
N THR A 168 -25.92 16.65 -8.25
CA THR A 168 -26.07 16.89 -9.69
C THR A 168 -24.69 16.93 -10.32
N VAL A 169 -24.37 15.91 -11.13
CA VAL A 169 -23.05 15.65 -11.73
C VAL A 169 -23.18 15.19 -13.18
N GLU A 170 -22.15 15.43 -13.99
CA GLU A 170 -22.08 14.93 -15.37
C GLU A 170 -20.69 14.47 -15.78
N ILE A 171 -20.66 13.49 -16.67
CA ILE A 171 -19.48 13.04 -17.42
C ILE A 171 -19.68 13.45 -18.87
N ILE A 172 -18.65 14.05 -19.47
CA ILE A 172 -18.63 14.49 -20.86
C ILE A 172 -17.42 13.86 -21.56
N LEU A 173 -17.69 13.07 -22.60
CA LEU A 173 -16.68 12.55 -23.51
C LEU A 173 -16.59 13.45 -24.74
N HIS A 174 -15.39 13.86 -25.14
CA HIS A 174 -15.18 14.84 -26.23
C HIS A 174 -14.69 14.18 -27.52
N GLU A 175 -15.48 14.23 -28.59
CA GLU A 175 -15.11 13.71 -29.91
C GLU A 175 -13.85 14.40 -30.44
N GLY A 176 -12.92 13.60 -30.97
CA GLY A 176 -11.70 14.07 -31.62
C GLY A 176 -10.54 14.37 -30.66
N SER A 177 -10.80 14.87 -29.46
CA SER A 177 -9.75 15.01 -28.42
C SER A 177 -9.60 13.77 -27.54
N ASN A 178 -10.67 12.99 -27.37
CA ASN A 178 -10.76 11.89 -26.40
C ASN A 178 -10.60 12.30 -24.93
N ASP A 179 -10.63 13.61 -24.66
CA ASP A 179 -10.65 14.12 -23.30
C ASP A 179 -11.96 13.75 -22.60
N VAL A 180 -11.86 13.60 -21.29
CA VAL A 180 -13.00 13.41 -20.40
C VAL A 180 -13.14 14.64 -19.53
N THR A 181 -14.35 15.19 -19.41
CA THR A 181 -14.66 16.25 -18.46
C THR A 181 -15.67 15.74 -17.45
N VAL A 182 -15.42 15.96 -16.18
CA VAL A 182 -16.38 15.74 -15.09
C VAL A 182 -16.77 17.10 -14.53
N GLN A 183 -18.07 17.34 -14.37
CA GLN A 183 -18.56 18.54 -13.71
C GLN A 183 -19.52 18.19 -12.55
N VAL A 184 -19.44 18.98 -11.49
CA VAL A 184 -20.33 18.90 -10.34
C VAL A 184 -21.04 20.23 -10.20
N MET A 185 -22.36 20.23 -10.42
CA MET A 185 -23.20 21.41 -10.22
C MET A 185 -23.53 21.60 -8.74
N THR A 186 -23.88 20.51 -8.06
CA THR A 186 -24.28 20.53 -6.65
C THR A 186 -23.62 19.37 -5.92
N ALA A 187 -22.78 19.70 -4.94
CA ALA A 187 -21.92 18.75 -4.22
C ALA A 187 -22.60 18.10 -2.98
N GLY A 188 -23.78 18.56 -2.57
CA GLY A 188 -24.48 18.09 -1.34
C GLY A 188 -23.81 18.57 -0.03
N GLU A 189 -24.53 18.56 1.11
CA GLU A 189 -24.03 19.08 2.40
C GLU A 189 -22.96 18.20 3.10
N GLU A 190 -22.76 16.93 2.72
CA GLU A 190 -21.67 16.09 3.25
C GLU A 190 -20.41 16.21 2.39
N LEU A 191 -19.56 17.19 2.72
CA LEU A 191 -18.29 17.48 2.03
C LEU A 191 -17.13 16.53 2.41
N GLY A 192 -17.41 15.26 2.72
CA GLY A 192 -16.38 14.27 3.05
C GLY A 192 -16.91 12.86 3.26
N GLY A 193 -16.14 11.86 2.81
CA GLY A 193 -16.39 10.43 3.02
C GLY A 193 -16.85 9.69 1.75
N ASP A 194 -15.95 8.85 1.23
CA ASP A 194 -16.14 7.74 0.27
C ASP A 194 -16.44 8.02 -1.21
N GLY A 195 -16.67 9.27 -1.65
CA GLY A 195 -16.89 9.61 -3.06
C GLY A 195 -15.60 9.87 -3.86
N MET A 196 -15.57 9.57 -5.18
CA MET A 196 -14.39 9.82 -6.04
C MET A 196 -14.70 10.33 -7.46
N ILE A 197 -13.83 11.21 -7.98
CA ILE A 197 -13.72 11.61 -9.40
C ILE A 197 -12.42 11.05 -9.98
N GLY A 198 -12.49 10.36 -11.12
CA GLY A 198 -11.31 9.75 -11.74
C GLY A 198 -11.58 9.01 -13.05
N VAL A 199 -10.51 8.49 -13.66
CA VAL A 199 -10.55 7.60 -14.83
C VAL A 199 -9.63 6.40 -14.60
N GLU A 200 -10.03 5.21 -15.04
CA GLU A 200 -9.31 3.95 -14.84
C GLU A 200 -9.32 3.07 -16.10
N SER A 201 -8.22 2.38 -16.35
CA SER A 201 -8.03 1.56 -17.54
C SER A 201 -8.89 0.29 -17.53
N PRO A 202 -9.24 -0.27 -18.70
CA PRO A 202 -10.00 -1.52 -18.80
C PRO A 202 -9.35 -2.75 -18.16
N ASP A 203 -8.04 -2.70 -17.88
CA ASP A 203 -7.29 -3.77 -17.21
C ASP A 203 -7.02 -3.50 -15.72
N GLY A 204 -7.51 -2.37 -15.17
CA GLY A 204 -7.33 -1.99 -13.77
C GLY A 204 -5.89 -1.63 -13.37
N GLN A 205 -4.99 -1.46 -14.34
CA GLN A 205 -3.57 -1.26 -14.06
C GLN A 205 -3.10 0.19 -14.13
N SER A 206 -3.90 1.07 -14.73
CA SER A 206 -3.65 2.51 -14.79
C SER A 206 -4.90 3.26 -14.37
N GLY A 207 -4.71 4.31 -13.61
CA GLY A 207 -5.82 5.14 -13.19
C GLY A 207 -5.34 6.40 -12.53
N ILE A 208 -6.20 7.40 -12.51
CA ILE A 208 -5.93 8.66 -11.83
C ILE A 208 -7.19 9.31 -11.30
N SER A 209 -7.12 9.75 -10.05
CA SER A 209 -8.19 10.47 -9.36
C SER A 209 -7.87 11.96 -9.22
N TYR A 210 -8.91 12.79 -9.29
CA TYR A 210 -8.86 14.22 -8.94
C TYR A 210 -9.21 14.48 -7.48
N ALA A 211 -10.35 13.96 -7.05
CA ALA A 211 -10.89 14.10 -5.71
C ALA A 211 -11.39 12.75 -5.24
N GLY A 212 -11.30 12.50 -3.94
CA GLY A 212 -11.53 11.19 -3.34
C GLY A 212 -11.54 11.24 -1.82
N CYS A 213 -11.72 10.08 -1.17
CA CYS A 213 -11.71 9.86 0.28
C CYS A 213 -10.48 10.42 1.04
N LEU A 214 -9.46 10.92 0.32
CA LEU A 214 -8.23 11.51 0.85
C LEU A 214 -8.27 13.04 1.00
N THR A 215 -9.28 13.73 0.46
CA THR A 215 -9.42 15.19 0.56
C THR A 215 -10.73 15.54 1.25
N SER A 216 -10.71 15.74 2.57
CA SER A 216 -11.86 16.30 3.28
C SER A 216 -12.10 17.75 2.80
N GLY A 217 -13.34 18.05 2.36
CA GLY A 217 -13.75 19.41 2.01
C GLY A 217 -13.30 19.95 0.65
N SER A 218 -12.92 19.12 -0.33
CA SER A 218 -12.43 19.60 -1.64
C SER A 218 -13.51 19.80 -2.71
N LEU A 219 -14.60 19.01 -2.70
CA LEU A 219 -15.62 19.12 -3.73
C LEU A 219 -16.58 20.27 -3.42
N THR A 220 -16.61 21.29 -4.27
CA THR A 220 -17.57 22.40 -4.15
C THR A 220 -18.58 22.35 -5.28
N ASP A 221 -19.70 23.05 -5.10
CA ASP A 221 -20.56 23.41 -6.22
C ASP A 221 -19.74 24.07 -7.34
N GLU A 222 -20.14 23.84 -8.58
CA GLU A 222 -19.48 24.35 -9.78
C GLU A 222 -18.02 23.87 -9.96
N THR A 223 -17.71 22.63 -9.53
CA THR A 223 -16.41 21.99 -9.79
C THR A 223 -16.35 21.48 -11.23
N VAL A 224 -15.19 21.65 -11.88
CA VAL A 224 -14.90 21.07 -13.20
C VAL A 224 -13.49 20.50 -13.24
N VAL A 225 -13.37 19.31 -13.81
CA VAL A 225 -12.08 18.64 -14.00
C VAL A 225 -12.02 18.08 -15.40
N ARG A 226 -10.92 18.33 -16.10
CA ARG A 226 -10.64 17.75 -17.40
C ARG A 226 -9.49 16.77 -17.30
N PHE A 227 -9.78 15.50 -17.55
CA PHE A 227 -8.77 14.48 -17.81
C PHE A 227 -8.40 14.60 -19.29
N THR A 228 -7.18 15.06 -19.52
CA THR A 228 -6.62 15.29 -20.84
C THR A 228 -6.02 13.99 -21.35
N TYR A 229 -6.53 13.52 -22.48
CA TYR A 229 -6.00 12.37 -23.18
C TYR A 229 -4.59 12.69 -23.68
N PRO A 230 -3.60 11.79 -23.53
CA PRO A 230 -2.23 12.05 -23.97
C PRO A 230 -2.16 12.26 -25.50
N THR A 231 -1.91 13.50 -25.92
CA THR A 231 -1.87 13.92 -27.34
C THR A 231 -0.45 14.02 -27.91
N SER A 232 0.60 13.61 -27.20
CA SER A 232 1.96 13.61 -27.75
C SER A 232 2.01 12.76 -29.02
N GLU A 233 2.41 13.38 -30.14
CA GLU A 233 2.53 12.74 -31.44
C GLU A 233 3.43 11.50 -31.31
N GLY A 234 2.87 10.31 -31.53
CA GLY A 234 3.62 9.05 -31.51
C GLY A 234 3.70 8.32 -30.16
N ALA A 235 2.85 8.67 -29.19
CA ALA A 235 2.81 8.05 -27.86
C ALA A 235 2.72 6.50 -27.88
N VAL A 236 3.89 5.87 -27.73
CA VAL A 236 4.03 4.59 -27.06
C VAL A 236 4.34 4.92 -25.61
N VAL A 237 3.44 4.52 -24.72
CA VAL A 237 3.58 4.80 -23.29
C VAL A 237 4.58 3.81 -22.70
N PRO A 238 5.56 4.24 -21.90
CA PRO A 238 6.49 3.32 -21.25
C PRO A 238 5.68 2.36 -20.37
N HIS A 239 5.59 1.10 -20.79
CA HIS A 239 5.08 0.03 -19.93
C HIS A 239 6.28 -0.67 -19.31
N GLN A 240 6.25 -0.84 -18.00
CA GLN A 240 7.11 -1.77 -17.30
C GLN A 240 6.30 -3.05 -17.05
N ARG A 241 6.82 -4.17 -17.52
CA ARG A 241 6.30 -5.51 -17.24
C ARG A 241 7.44 -6.33 -16.63
N ILE A 242 7.13 -7.00 -15.53
CA ILE A 242 8.02 -7.91 -14.82
C ILE A 242 7.34 -9.28 -14.81
N GLY A 243 8.08 -10.32 -15.12
CA GLY A 243 7.61 -11.71 -15.05
C GLY A 243 8.78 -12.61 -14.70
N ALA A 244 8.50 -13.71 -14.00
CA ALA A 244 9.50 -14.63 -13.45
C ALA A 244 9.16 -16.08 -13.84
N GLY A 245 10.19 -16.92 -13.97
CA GLY A 245 10.05 -18.34 -14.32
C GLY A 245 11.33 -19.12 -14.10
N GLU A 246 11.29 -20.42 -14.36
CA GLU A 246 12.41 -21.35 -14.21
C GLU A 246 13.44 -21.20 -15.35
N PRO A 247 14.70 -21.64 -15.17
CA PRO A 247 15.65 -21.78 -16.28
C PRO A 247 15.05 -22.59 -17.44
N GLY A 248 15.02 -21.99 -18.63
CA GLY A 248 14.40 -22.54 -19.84
C GLY A 248 12.93 -22.19 -20.03
N ASP A 249 12.28 -21.45 -19.12
CA ASP A 249 10.94 -20.91 -19.32
C ASP A 249 10.94 -19.69 -20.26
N ASP A 250 9.85 -19.57 -20.99
CA ASP A 250 9.53 -18.40 -21.81
C ASP A 250 8.52 -17.53 -21.06
N ILE A 251 8.90 -16.27 -20.79
CA ILE A 251 8.01 -15.27 -20.21
C ILE A 251 7.45 -14.39 -21.32
N GLU A 252 6.12 -14.35 -21.44
CA GLU A 252 5.43 -13.61 -22.49
C GLU A 252 4.82 -12.31 -21.95
N TYR A 253 5.10 -11.21 -22.63
CA TYR A 253 4.55 -9.89 -22.37
C TYR A 253 3.81 -9.38 -23.59
N ALA A 254 2.58 -8.90 -23.40
CA ALA A 254 1.80 -8.24 -24.44
C ALA A 254 1.85 -6.71 -24.24
N PHE A 255 2.20 -6.00 -25.30
CA PHE A 255 2.16 -4.54 -25.36
C PHE A 255 1.29 -4.10 -26.53
N THR A 256 0.44 -3.10 -26.29
CA THR A 256 -0.31 -2.45 -27.37
C THR A 256 0.38 -1.15 -27.76
N VAL A 257 0.76 -1.05 -29.03
CA VAL A 257 1.44 0.11 -29.63
C VAL A 257 0.41 0.94 -30.39
N TYR A 258 0.28 2.22 -30.05
CA TYR A 258 -0.70 3.12 -30.67
C TYR A 258 -0.05 4.07 -31.69
N ASN A 259 -0.70 4.27 -32.83
CA ASN A 259 -0.33 5.28 -33.83
C ASN A 259 -1.46 6.29 -33.98
N ARG A 260 -1.21 7.48 -33.46
CA ARG A 260 -2.15 8.60 -33.43
C ARG A 260 -1.92 9.59 -34.58
N THR A 261 -1.27 9.15 -35.66
CA THR A 261 -1.06 9.97 -36.87
C THR A 261 -2.00 9.54 -37.99
N ASP A 262 -2.32 10.48 -38.89
CA ASP A 262 -3.14 10.23 -40.10
C ASP A 262 -2.43 9.38 -41.17
N ALA A 263 -1.23 8.87 -40.88
CA ALA A 263 -0.45 8.01 -41.75
C ALA A 263 -0.06 6.73 -41.02
N GLU A 264 0.11 5.65 -41.76
CA GLU A 264 0.72 4.43 -41.21
C GLU A 264 2.15 4.74 -40.75
N VAL A 265 2.50 4.26 -39.56
CA VAL A 265 3.84 4.39 -38.99
C VAL A 265 4.49 3.02 -38.92
N VAL A 266 5.76 2.97 -39.30
CA VAL A 266 6.61 1.80 -39.18
C VAL A 266 7.69 2.12 -38.17
N LEU A 267 7.66 1.45 -37.03
CA LEU A 267 8.57 1.63 -35.91
C LEU A 267 9.55 0.45 -35.87
N PRO A 268 10.82 0.61 -36.27
CA PRO A 268 11.85 -0.39 -36.04
C PRO A 268 12.01 -0.65 -34.54
N ILE A 269 12.23 -1.92 -34.22
CA ILE A 269 12.44 -2.40 -32.85
C ILE A 269 13.94 -2.56 -32.64
N GLU A 270 14.46 -2.05 -31.52
CA GLU A 270 15.80 -2.34 -31.03
C GLU A 270 15.69 -2.96 -29.64
N VAL A 271 16.32 -4.11 -29.43
CA VAL A 271 16.41 -4.75 -28.12
C VAL A 271 17.83 -4.58 -27.60
N THR A 272 17.97 -4.00 -26.41
CA THR A 272 19.25 -3.73 -25.77
C THR A 272 19.21 -4.11 -24.29
N GLY A 273 20.37 -4.10 -23.62
CA GLY A 273 20.46 -4.41 -22.19
C GLY A 273 20.42 -5.90 -21.86
N ASN A 274 19.85 -6.73 -22.74
CA ASN A 274 19.59 -8.13 -22.49
C ASN A 274 20.84 -9.02 -22.60
N GLY A 275 21.00 -9.91 -21.63
CA GLY A 275 21.93 -11.03 -21.55
C GLY A 275 21.29 -12.38 -21.85
N TRP A 276 19.97 -12.50 -21.72
CA TRP A 276 19.15 -13.65 -22.08
C TRP A 276 18.48 -13.45 -23.44
N GLU A 277 17.95 -14.53 -24.02
CA GLU A 277 17.31 -14.46 -25.33
C GLU A 277 15.98 -13.70 -25.19
N THR A 278 15.86 -12.59 -25.92
CA THR A 278 14.64 -11.80 -25.98
C THR A 278 14.21 -11.69 -27.44
N VAL A 279 12.98 -12.13 -27.71
CA VAL A 279 12.39 -12.15 -29.05
C VAL A 279 11.12 -11.31 -29.02
N THR A 280 10.93 -10.49 -30.04
CA THR A 280 9.66 -9.77 -30.23
C THR A 280 8.88 -10.36 -31.39
N ASP A 281 7.55 -10.30 -31.32
CA ASP A 281 6.64 -10.56 -32.43
C ASP A 281 5.71 -9.35 -32.62
N PRO A 282 5.91 -8.54 -33.68
CA PRO A 282 6.86 -8.72 -34.77
C PRO A 282 8.33 -8.48 -34.37
N ALA A 283 9.28 -9.12 -35.07
CA ALA A 283 10.71 -9.14 -34.68
C ALA A 283 11.52 -7.88 -35.01
N ASP A 284 11.28 -7.24 -36.16
CA ASP A 284 12.14 -6.16 -36.66
C ASP A 284 11.49 -4.78 -36.56
N GLN A 285 10.18 -4.71 -36.67
CA GLN A 285 9.41 -3.47 -36.71
C GLN A 285 7.94 -3.73 -36.40
N VAL A 286 7.31 -2.81 -35.69
CA VAL A 286 5.86 -2.75 -35.56
C VAL A 286 5.31 -1.82 -36.64
N THR A 287 4.34 -2.30 -37.42
CA THR A 287 3.59 -1.46 -38.36
C THR A 287 2.24 -1.16 -37.78
N VAL A 288 1.98 0.09 -37.51
CA VAL A 288 0.77 0.53 -36.83
C VAL A 288 -0.05 1.38 -37.82
N PRO A 289 -1.30 0.99 -38.12
CA PRO A 289 -2.14 1.73 -39.06
C PRO A 289 -2.41 3.16 -38.57
N ALA A 290 -2.74 4.06 -39.50
CA ALA A 290 -3.13 5.43 -39.16
C ALA A 290 -4.32 5.42 -38.18
N ASN A 291 -4.24 6.19 -37.10
CA ASN A 291 -5.25 6.26 -36.04
C ASN A 291 -5.69 4.87 -35.53
N GLY A 292 -4.73 3.98 -35.28
CA GLY A 292 -5.01 2.63 -34.81
C GLY A 292 -3.89 2.06 -33.95
N SER A 293 -4.03 0.78 -33.59
CA SER A 293 -3.09 0.07 -32.72
C SER A 293 -2.50 -1.17 -33.38
N ALA A 294 -1.41 -1.67 -32.81
CA ALA A 294 -0.82 -2.96 -33.14
C ALA A 294 -0.26 -3.61 -31.88
N GLU A 295 -0.40 -4.93 -31.79
CA GLU A 295 0.18 -5.72 -30.71
C GLU A 295 1.67 -5.97 -30.95
N LEU A 296 2.45 -5.87 -29.89
CA LEU A 296 3.85 -6.27 -29.79
C LEU A 296 3.95 -7.29 -28.66
N GLN A 297 4.18 -8.55 -29.01
CA GLN A 297 4.51 -9.59 -28.05
C GLN A 297 6.02 -9.57 -27.81
N VAL A 298 6.43 -9.68 -26.57
CA VAL A 298 7.84 -9.84 -26.18
C VAL A 298 7.94 -11.13 -25.40
N THR A 299 8.70 -12.08 -25.92
CA THR A 299 9.04 -13.32 -25.24
C THR A 299 10.47 -13.21 -24.78
N ALA A 300 10.69 -13.41 -23.50
CA ALA A 300 12.03 -13.47 -22.96
C ALA A 300 12.28 -14.84 -22.32
N SER A 301 13.30 -15.52 -22.83
CA SER A 301 13.64 -16.89 -22.49
C SER A 301 14.76 -16.91 -21.47
N ILE A 302 14.46 -17.44 -20.29
CA ILE A 302 15.42 -17.53 -19.20
C ILE A 302 16.50 -18.54 -19.60
N ALA A 303 17.77 -18.14 -19.51
CA ALA A 303 18.87 -19.00 -19.95
C ALA A 303 18.85 -20.35 -19.19
N ASP A 304 19.10 -21.46 -19.89
CA ASP A 304 19.15 -22.81 -19.30
C ASP A 304 20.15 -22.93 -18.15
N ASP A 305 21.18 -22.07 -18.13
CA ASP A 305 22.23 -22.01 -17.11
C ASP A 305 22.10 -20.83 -16.15
N ALA A 306 21.01 -20.05 -16.24
CA ALA A 306 20.70 -18.98 -15.30
C ALA A 306 20.68 -19.52 -13.87
N VAL A 307 21.31 -18.81 -12.95
CA VAL A 307 21.32 -19.15 -11.53
C VAL A 307 20.44 -18.19 -10.73
N PRO A 308 19.97 -18.60 -9.55
CA PRO A 308 19.28 -17.73 -8.62
C PRO A 308 19.90 -16.34 -8.39
N GLY A 309 19.16 -15.31 -8.78
CA GLY A 309 19.50 -13.89 -8.61
C GLY A 309 20.06 -13.23 -9.87
N ASP A 310 20.30 -13.98 -10.94
CA ASP A 310 20.67 -13.42 -12.24
C ASP A 310 19.49 -12.65 -12.82
N VAL A 311 19.52 -11.33 -12.80
CA VAL A 311 18.50 -10.48 -13.45
C VAL A 311 18.92 -10.23 -14.89
N ASP A 312 17.96 -10.28 -15.80
CA ASP A 312 18.15 -9.71 -17.13
C ASP A 312 17.15 -8.60 -17.44
N VAL A 313 17.65 -7.52 -18.05
CA VAL A 313 16.83 -6.35 -18.39
C VAL A 313 16.91 -6.14 -19.89
N ALA A 314 15.78 -6.28 -20.56
CA ALA A 314 15.68 -6.04 -22.00
C ALA A 314 14.98 -4.69 -22.24
N THR A 315 15.71 -3.68 -22.68
CA THR A 315 15.11 -2.43 -23.15
C THR A 315 14.71 -2.60 -24.62
N ILE A 316 13.41 -2.47 -24.90
CA ILE A 316 12.81 -2.51 -26.24
C ILE A 316 12.60 -1.06 -26.71
N THR A 317 13.45 -0.53 -27.57
CA THR A 317 13.31 0.81 -28.13
C THR A 317 12.55 0.75 -29.46
N LEU A 318 11.50 1.56 -29.61
CA LEU A 318 10.79 1.76 -30.87
C LEU A 318 11.24 3.09 -31.50
N THR A 319 11.83 3.06 -32.71
CA THR A 319 12.44 4.26 -33.30
C THR A 319 11.57 4.92 -34.37
N GLY A 320 11.01 6.09 -34.11
CA GLY A 320 10.26 6.90 -35.08
C GLY A 320 11.00 8.18 -35.51
N THR A 321 10.24 9.19 -35.90
CA THR A 321 10.72 10.60 -35.97
C THR A 321 11.03 11.17 -34.57
N GLU A 322 10.56 10.52 -33.52
CA GLU A 322 10.96 10.63 -32.12
C GLU A 322 11.46 9.25 -31.62
N VAL A 323 12.27 9.20 -30.55
CA VAL A 323 12.82 7.95 -29.97
C VAL A 323 11.98 7.58 -28.74
N PHE A 324 11.48 6.34 -28.68
CA PHE A 324 10.66 5.84 -27.58
C PHE A 324 11.34 4.63 -26.92
N ASP A 325 11.54 4.66 -25.61
CA ASP A 325 12.12 3.56 -24.83
C ASP A 325 11.03 2.81 -24.07
N LEU A 326 10.80 1.54 -24.40
CA LEU A 326 10.00 0.60 -23.61
C LEU A 326 11.00 -0.24 -22.79
N THR A 327 10.88 -0.26 -21.46
CA THR A 327 11.79 -1.07 -20.63
C THR A 327 11.08 -2.34 -20.18
N THR A 328 11.54 -3.50 -20.63
CA THR A 328 11.03 -4.80 -20.21
C THR A 328 12.04 -5.49 -19.30
N PHE A 329 11.57 -6.07 -18.20
CA PHE A 329 12.41 -6.84 -17.29
C PHE A 329 12.15 -8.32 -17.56
N THR A 330 13.20 -9.13 -17.72
CA THR A 330 13.06 -10.59 -17.81
C THR A 330 13.51 -11.19 -16.49
N GLY A 331 12.58 -11.82 -15.78
CA GLY A 331 12.82 -12.30 -14.43
C GLY A 331 13.44 -13.68 -14.34
N VAL A 332 13.93 -13.89 -13.14
CA VAL A 332 14.78 -14.96 -12.62
C VAL A 332 13.92 -16.03 -11.98
N GLN A 333 14.40 -17.28 -11.88
CA GLN A 333 14.08 -18.07 -10.69
C GLN A 333 15.29 -18.28 -9.79
N ARG A 334 15.07 -17.92 -8.52
CA ARG A 334 15.84 -18.35 -7.34
C ARG A 334 15.31 -19.72 -6.86
N PRO A 335 16.02 -20.46 -5.98
CA PRO A 335 15.58 -21.78 -5.53
C PRO A 335 14.21 -21.65 -4.85
N SER A 336 13.58 -22.78 -4.55
CA SER A 336 12.34 -22.89 -3.75
C SER A 336 12.40 -22.28 -2.33
N GLN A 337 13.44 -21.51 -2.01
CA GLN A 337 13.72 -20.69 -0.83
C GLN A 337 14.43 -19.43 -1.38
N GLY A 338 13.81 -18.23 -1.26
CA GLY A 338 14.34 -16.98 -1.83
C GLY A 338 15.70 -16.53 -1.23
N PRO A 339 16.23 -15.36 -1.62
CA PRO A 339 17.42 -14.75 -1.01
C PRO A 339 17.14 -14.10 0.34
N TRP A 340 15.89 -14.09 0.76
CA TRP A 340 15.52 -13.93 2.15
C TRP A 340 16.00 -15.16 2.93
N GLN A 341 16.92 -14.93 3.86
CA GLN A 341 17.41 -15.98 4.74
C GLN A 341 16.55 -16.01 6.00
N VAL A 342 15.90 -17.15 6.26
CA VAL A 342 15.32 -17.41 7.57
C VAL A 342 16.47 -17.54 8.57
N VAL A 343 16.49 -16.66 9.57
CA VAL A 343 17.46 -16.66 10.66
C VAL A 343 16.82 -17.20 11.94
N ALA A 344 17.50 -17.12 13.08
CA ALA A 344 16.99 -17.64 14.34
C ALA A 344 15.62 -17.01 14.63
N PRO A 345 14.58 -17.84 14.86
CA PRO A 345 13.24 -17.33 15.07
C PRO A 345 13.15 -16.56 16.38
N LEU A 346 12.20 -15.62 16.46
CA LEU A 346 11.83 -14.97 17.71
C LEU A 346 11.58 -16.04 18.80
N PRO A 347 12.01 -15.80 20.06
CA PRO A 347 11.83 -16.77 21.14
C PRO A 347 10.36 -17.13 21.41
N LEU A 348 9.44 -16.23 21.08
CA LEU A 348 7.99 -16.42 21.15
C LEU A 348 7.33 -15.78 19.93
N ALA A 349 6.27 -16.41 19.42
CA ALA A 349 5.43 -15.83 18.38
C ALA A 349 4.74 -14.57 18.91
N ASN A 350 4.77 -13.48 18.15
CA ASN A 350 4.39 -12.16 18.66
C ASN A 350 4.04 -11.22 17.51
N ASP A 351 3.07 -10.33 17.72
CA ASP A 351 2.63 -9.32 16.74
C ASP A 351 2.54 -7.93 17.39
N TYR A 352 2.45 -6.87 16.56
CA TYR A 352 2.31 -5.47 17.02
C TYR A 352 3.41 -5.01 17.98
N MET A 353 4.61 -5.56 17.82
CA MET A 353 5.79 -5.24 18.63
C MET A 353 6.32 -3.86 18.29
N VAL A 354 6.98 -3.23 19.25
CA VAL A 354 7.86 -2.11 18.97
C VAL A 354 9.20 -2.68 18.50
N VAL A 355 9.56 -2.45 17.24
CA VAL A 355 10.83 -2.91 16.70
C VAL A 355 11.75 -1.72 16.42
N ALA A 356 13.01 -1.85 16.82
CA ALA A 356 14.03 -0.85 16.59
C ALA A 356 15.33 -1.54 16.15
N ALA A 357 15.85 -1.13 14.99
CA ALA A 357 17.11 -1.61 14.48
C ALA A 357 18.27 -0.70 14.95
N ALA A 358 19.41 -1.33 15.22
CA ALA A 358 20.72 -0.72 15.41
C ALA A 358 21.74 -1.48 14.56
N ASP A 359 22.91 -0.89 14.29
CA ASP A 359 23.92 -1.49 13.41
C ASP A 359 24.27 -2.95 13.77
N ASP A 360 24.30 -3.28 15.07
CA ASP A 360 24.70 -4.60 15.59
C ASP A 360 23.53 -5.48 16.08
N ALA A 361 22.30 -4.97 16.09
CA ALA A 361 21.19 -5.68 16.73
C ALA A 361 19.80 -5.25 16.24
N ILE A 362 18.84 -6.17 16.31
CA ILE A 362 17.41 -5.87 16.21
C ILE A 362 16.77 -6.01 17.60
N TRP A 363 16.05 -4.99 18.04
CA TRP A 363 15.31 -5.00 19.29
C TRP A 363 13.82 -5.16 19.03
N SER A 364 13.17 -6.00 19.83
CA SER A 364 11.72 -6.14 19.87
C SER A 364 11.24 -5.96 21.31
N ALA A 365 10.37 -4.97 21.53
CA ALA A 365 9.80 -4.65 22.82
C ALA A 365 8.27 -4.74 22.78
N GLY A 366 7.70 -5.37 23.81
CA GLY A 366 6.26 -5.56 23.96
C GLY A 366 5.66 -6.50 22.94
N GLY A 367 4.59 -6.05 22.29
CA GLY A 367 3.75 -6.84 21.40
C GLY A 367 2.53 -7.42 22.11
N ARG A 368 1.74 -8.16 21.36
CA ARG A 368 0.51 -8.77 21.84
C ARG A 368 0.69 -10.29 21.81
N GLN A 369 0.20 -10.96 22.85
CA GLN A 369 0.23 -12.41 22.98
C GLN A 369 -1.18 -12.96 22.99
N ALA A 370 -1.42 -14.05 22.28
CA ALA A 370 -2.70 -14.76 22.29
C ALA A 370 -2.64 -15.97 23.24
N GLU A 371 -3.44 -15.96 24.30
CA GLU A 371 -3.61 -17.09 25.23
C GLU A 371 -5.11 -17.39 25.42
N ASP A 372 -5.55 -18.64 25.21
CA ASP A 372 -6.95 -19.07 25.38
C ASP A 372 -8.01 -18.18 24.65
N GLN A 373 -7.67 -17.70 23.44
CA GLN A 373 -8.47 -16.74 22.65
C GLN A 373 -8.65 -15.35 23.28
N GLN A 374 -7.79 -14.99 24.23
CA GLN A 374 -7.70 -13.66 24.79
C GLN A 374 -6.33 -13.05 24.46
N TYR A 375 -6.35 -11.77 24.08
CA TYR A 375 -5.12 -11.03 23.79
C TYR A 375 -4.63 -10.30 25.04
N THR A 376 -3.32 -10.33 25.27
CA THR A 376 -2.67 -9.57 26.35
C THR A 376 -1.50 -8.76 25.80
N ALA A 377 -1.34 -7.54 26.30
CA ALA A 377 -0.16 -6.74 26.01
C ALA A 377 1.05 -7.29 26.78
N ALA A 378 2.15 -7.55 26.09
CA ALA A 378 3.35 -8.16 26.64
C ALA A 378 4.34 -7.12 27.15
N ASP A 379 5.07 -7.45 28.21
CA ASP A 379 6.20 -6.68 28.78
C ASP A 379 7.57 -7.27 28.35
N LEU A 380 7.56 -8.05 27.26
CA LEU A 380 8.72 -8.78 26.76
C LEU A 380 9.75 -7.84 26.13
N LEU A 381 11.02 -8.20 26.26
CA LEU A 381 12.12 -7.57 25.54
C LEU A 381 12.99 -8.67 24.93
N PHE A 382 13.24 -8.55 23.64
CA PHE A 382 14.12 -9.43 22.88
C PHE A 382 15.19 -8.60 22.16
N ARG A 383 16.42 -9.10 22.15
CA ARG A 383 17.54 -8.56 21.36
C ARG A 383 18.08 -9.67 20.47
N TYR A 384 18.00 -9.47 19.16
CA TYR A 384 18.67 -10.30 18.18
C TYR A 384 20.06 -9.74 17.91
N ASP A 385 21.07 -10.57 18.05
CA ASP A 385 22.44 -10.23 17.72
C ASP A 385 22.75 -10.66 16.28
N VAL A 386 22.98 -9.69 15.40
CA VAL A 386 23.10 -9.96 13.95
C VAL A 386 24.36 -10.74 13.58
N ALA A 387 25.40 -10.68 14.42
CA ALA A 387 26.67 -11.34 14.19
C ALA A 387 26.63 -12.83 14.58
N THR A 388 25.91 -13.15 15.66
CA THR A 388 25.83 -14.51 16.21
C THR A 388 24.58 -15.26 15.81
N ASN A 389 23.56 -14.57 15.28
CA ASN A 389 22.26 -15.16 14.95
C ASN A 389 21.59 -15.77 16.21
N GLU A 390 21.66 -15.05 17.32
CA GLU A 390 21.11 -15.48 18.61
C GLU A 390 20.21 -14.41 19.21
N TRP A 391 19.21 -14.86 19.98
CA TRP A 391 18.29 -14.00 20.71
C TRP A 391 18.62 -14.01 22.21
N ALA A 392 18.77 -12.83 22.79
CA ALA A 392 18.70 -12.64 24.24
C ALA A 392 17.27 -12.23 24.63
N SER A 393 16.80 -12.68 25.80
CA SER A 393 15.41 -12.44 26.20
C SER A 393 15.19 -12.06 27.67
N SER A 394 14.13 -11.29 27.92
CA SER A 394 13.70 -10.97 29.28
C SER A 394 13.03 -12.14 30.00
N ASN A 395 12.34 -13.01 29.28
CA ASN A 395 11.76 -14.23 29.85
C ASN A 395 12.81 -15.32 30.18
N GLY A 396 13.99 -15.26 29.54
CA GLY A 396 15.18 -16.07 29.85
C GLY A 396 16.02 -15.50 31.00
N GLY A 397 15.75 -14.26 31.41
CA GLY A 397 16.45 -13.57 32.51
C GLY A 397 17.75 -12.88 32.09
N GLU A 398 18.04 -12.81 30.79
CA GLU A 398 19.23 -12.13 30.25
C GLU A 398 19.02 -10.63 30.13
N LEU A 399 17.78 -10.22 29.83
CA LEU A 399 17.36 -8.83 29.72
C LEU A 399 16.34 -8.45 30.80
N ALA A 400 16.27 -7.18 31.18
CA ALA A 400 15.23 -6.67 32.04
C ALA A 400 13.92 -6.55 31.24
N ALA A 401 12.83 -7.12 31.78
CA ALA A 401 11.49 -6.94 31.21
C ALA A 401 11.05 -5.47 31.30
N MET A 402 10.17 -5.06 30.39
CA MET A 402 9.59 -3.72 30.41
C MET A 402 8.85 -3.46 31.71
N PRO A 403 8.77 -2.18 32.18
CA PRO A 403 7.99 -1.86 33.38
C PRO A 403 6.49 -2.14 33.24
N GLU A 404 5.96 -2.09 32.01
CA GLU A 404 4.55 -2.30 31.68
C GLU A 404 4.43 -2.89 30.27
N GLY A 405 3.47 -3.81 30.09
CA GLY A 405 3.22 -4.42 28.79
C GLY A 405 2.45 -3.52 27.83
N ARG A 406 2.82 -3.56 26.53
CA ARG A 406 2.20 -2.73 25.48
C ARG A 406 2.39 -3.30 24.08
N PHE A 407 1.52 -2.91 23.16
CA PHE A 407 1.65 -3.17 21.71
C PHE A 407 1.24 -1.92 20.92
N LEU A 408 1.50 -1.86 19.61
CA LEU A 408 1.24 -0.66 18.79
C LEU A 408 1.94 0.62 19.30
N GLY A 409 3.03 0.47 20.04
CA GLY A 409 3.90 1.57 20.41
C GLY A 409 4.89 1.92 19.30
N SER A 410 5.64 2.98 19.52
CA SER A 410 6.71 3.43 18.62
C SER A 410 8.05 3.32 19.33
N GLY A 411 9.13 3.08 18.59
CA GLY A 411 10.44 3.01 19.22
C GLY A 411 11.60 3.07 18.24
N CYS A 412 12.75 3.48 18.76
CA CYS A 412 13.99 3.56 18.02
C CYS A 412 15.18 3.50 18.99
N VAL A 413 16.38 3.25 18.45
CA VAL A 413 17.63 3.25 19.22
C VAL A 413 18.38 4.56 18.94
N LEU A 414 18.78 5.26 20.01
CA LEU A 414 19.58 6.47 19.95
C LEU A 414 20.57 6.51 21.11
N ASP A 415 21.84 6.82 20.84
CA ASP A 415 22.90 6.97 21.83
C ASP A 415 23.01 5.82 22.85
N GLY A 416 22.86 4.58 22.37
CA GLY A 416 22.96 3.36 23.20
C GLY A 416 21.74 3.13 24.10
N LYS A 417 20.60 3.75 23.79
CA LYS A 417 19.35 3.59 24.52
C LYS A 417 18.24 3.20 23.55
N LEU A 418 17.39 2.27 23.98
CA LEU A 418 16.15 1.94 23.29
C LEU A 418 15.02 2.75 23.91
N TYR A 419 14.27 3.45 23.08
CA TYR A 419 13.08 4.22 23.47
C TYR A 419 11.83 3.48 23.03
N VAL A 420 10.87 3.34 23.94
CA VAL A 420 9.55 2.74 23.69
C VAL A 420 8.49 3.74 24.14
N ILE A 421 7.68 4.21 23.20
CA ILE A 421 6.86 5.42 23.32
C ILE A 421 5.40 5.09 23.00
N GLY A 422 4.50 5.48 23.90
CA GLY A 422 3.05 5.30 23.72
C GLY A 422 2.64 3.83 23.57
N GLY A 423 1.63 3.58 22.75
CA GLY A 423 1.05 2.26 22.48
C GLY A 423 -0.18 1.96 23.33
N LEU A 424 -0.74 0.77 23.12
CA LEU A 424 -1.88 0.25 23.84
C LEU A 424 -1.44 -0.58 25.04
N THR A 425 -1.93 -0.22 26.22
CA THR A 425 -1.64 -0.86 27.50
C THR A 425 -2.90 -1.54 28.05
N PRO A 426 -2.78 -2.51 28.97
CA PRO A 426 -3.94 -3.12 29.61
C PRO A 426 -4.77 -2.08 30.38
N GLU A 427 -6.09 -2.08 30.19
CA GLU A 427 -6.99 -1.31 31.03
C GLU A 427 -7.10 -1.95 32.42
N VAL A 428 -7.08 -1.11 33.46
CA VAL A 428 -7.17 -1.55 34.87
C VAL A 428 -8.55 -2.17 35.19
N VAL A 429 -9.55 -1.94 34.34
CA VAL A 429 -10.94 -2.42 34.47
C VAL A 429 -11.37 -3.09 33.16
N ASP A 430 -12.13 -4.18 33.25
CA ASP A 430 -12.86 -4.83 32.13
C ASP A 430 -12.06 -5.44 30.95
N THR A 431 -10.76 -5.73 31.12
CA THR A 431 -9.94 -6.49 30.12
C THR A 431 -9.82 -5.85 28.74
N GLN A 432 -10.05 -4.55 28.63
CA GLN A 432 -9.84 -3.78 27.40
C GLN A 432 -8.42 -3.19 27.36
N PHE A 433 -8.09 -2.46 26.30
CA PHE A 433 -6.83 -1.75 26.13
C PHE A 433 -7.10 -0.24 26.12
N GLN A 434 -6.20 0.53 26.73
CA GLN A 434 -6.22 1.99 26.75
C GLN A 434 -4.95 2.54 26.09
N MET A 435 -5.02 3.74 25.52
CA MET A 435 -3.83 4.39 24.96
C MET A 435 -2.94 4.93 26.09
N GLY A 436 -1.63 4.67 25.96
CA GLY A 436 -0.61 5.16 26.89
C GLY A 436 0.10 6.40 26.36
N ASP A 437 0.59 7.23 27.28
CA ASP A 437 1.44 8.40 27.01
C ASP A 437 2.90 8.19 27.48
N SER A 438 3.22 7.03 28.06
CA SER A 438 4.52 6.81 28.70
C SER A 438 5.65 6.67 27.70
N THR A 439 6.81 7.23 28.07
CA THR A 439 8.09 7.06 27.37
C THR A 439 9.02 6.20 28.23
N PHE A 440 9.28 4.96 27.83
CA PHE A 440 10.24 4.08 28.51
C PHE A 440 11.60 4.12 27.81
N VAL A 441 12.65 4.18 28.62
CA VAL A 441 14.03 4.28 28.16
C VAL A 441 14.83 3.13 28.75
N TYR A 442 15.27 2.21 27.89
CA TYR A 442 16.14 1.11 28.25
C TYR A 442 17.60 1.48 28.00
N ASP A 443 18.40 1.50 29.07
CA ASP A 443 19.84 1.63 28.96
C ASP A 443 20.45 0.27 28.62
N ILE A 444 20.94 0.14 27.38
CA ILE A 444 21.43 -1.13 26.82
C ILE A 444 22.64 -1.64 27.63
N ALA A 445 23.55 -0.74 28.01
CA ALA A 445 24.76 -1.11 28.73
C ALA A 445 24.48 -1.49 30.20
N ALA A 446 23.51 -0.82 30.84
CA ALA A 446 23.14 -1.09 32.22
C ALA A 446 22.13 -2.23 32.37
N ASN A 447 21.43 -2.63 31.29
CA ASN A 447 20.33 -3.57 31.32
C ASN A 447 19.23 -3.15 32.32
N THR A 448 18.81 -1.88 32.20
CA THR A 448 17.82 -1.30 33.11
C THR A 448 16.88 -0.35 32.39
N TRP A 449 15.60 -0.43 32.76
CA TRP A 449 14.58 0.52 32.34
C TRP A 449 14.51 1.74 33.25
N SER A 450 14.17 2.87 32.65
CA SER A 450 13.80 4.12 33.30
C SER A 450 12.62 4.74 32.55
N GLU A 451 11.93 5.68 33.21
CA GLU A 451 10.81 6.42 32.62
C GLU A 451 11.29 7.83 32.27
N GLY A 452 11.02 8.27 31.05
CA GLY A 452 11.20 9.64 30.60
C GLY A 452 9.89 10.43 30.72
N GLN A 453 9.93 11.68 30.28
CA GLN A 453 8.76 12.55 30.22
C GLN A 453 7.67 11.93 29.34
N ALA A 454 6.45 11.86 29.89
CA ALA A 454 5.27 11.41 29.16
C ALA A 454 4.93 12.35 28.00
N LEU A 455 4.33 11.79 26.96
CA LEU A 455 3.77 12.51 25.83
C LEU A 455 2.74 13.54 26.30
N PRO A 456 2.54 14.64 25.55
CA PRO A 456 1.46 15.60 25.82
C PRO A 456 0.05 14.98 25.83
N GLY A 457 -0.15 13.88 25.08
CA GLY A 457 -1.37 13.09 25.07
C GLY A 457 -1.09 11.61 24.73
N PRO A 458 -1.98 10.69 25.13
CA PRO A 458 -1.87 9.28 24.78
C PRO A 458 -1.85 9.05 23.27
N ARG A 459 -1.03 8.11 22.79
CA ARG A 459 -0.87 7.86 21.37
C ARG A 459 -0.50 6.42 21.07
N ALA A 460 -1.03 5.87 19.98
CA ALA A 460 -0.62 4.58 19.44
C ALA A 460 -0.58 4.60 17.90
N GLY A 461 0.11 3.64 17.29
CA GLY A 461 0.18 3.50 15.83
C GLY A 461 0.98 4.57 15.09
N GLY A 462 1.65 5.48 15.81
CA GLY A 462 2.62 6.40 15.23
C GLY A 462 3.97 5.72 14.98
N THR A 463 4.92 6.45 14.40
CA THR A 463 6.29 5.97 14.19
C THR A 463 7.32 6.89 14.82
N ALA A 464 8.37 6.32 15.41
CA ALA A 464 9.43 7.06 16.06
C ALA A 464 10.68 7.05 15.18
N VAL A 465 11.16 8.23 14.82
CA VAL A 465 12.39 8.42 14.03
C VAL A 465 13.45 9.02 14.94
N CYS A 466 14.54 8.28 15.16
CA CYS A 466 15.69 8.76 15.91
C CYS A 466 16.68 9.41 14.94
N ASP A 467 16.87 10.73 15.04
CA ASP A 467 17.87 11.46 14.25
C ASP A 467 19.20 11.56 15.02
N PRO A 468 20.25 10.81 14.62
CA PRO A 468 21.55 10.88 15.27
C PRO A 468 22.27 12.22 15.03
N GLY A 469 21.89 12.99 14.00
CA GLY A 469 22.47 14.29 13.70
C GLY A 469 22.11 15.35 14.74
N SER A 470 20.83 15.43 15.12
CA SER A 470 20.34 16.33 16.17
C SER A 470 20.34 15.72 17.57
N GLY A 471 20.40 14.39 17.68
CA GLY A 471 20.24 13.67 18.95
C GLY A 471 18.81 13.75 19.49
N ARG A 472 17.81 13.79 18.60
CA ARG A 472 16.39 13.92 18.93
C ARG A 472 15.57 12.77 18.37
N ILE A 473 14.37 12.60 18.93
CA ILE A 473 13.40 11.59 18.50
C ILE A 473 12.15 12.31 18.02
N PHE A 474 11.66 11.98 16.83
CA PHE A 474 10.45 12.52 16.24
C PHE A 474 9.37 11.45 16.24
N LEU A 475 8.23 11.72 16.84
CA LEU A 475 7.04 10.88 16.83
C LEU A 475 6.05 11.46 15.81
N ILE A 476 5.85 10.73 14.73
CA ILE A 476 5.08 11.18 13.56
C ILE A 476 3.78 10.36 13.49
N GLY A 477 2.66 11.05 13.30
CA GLY A 477 1.35 10.43 13.09
C GLY A 477 0.83 9.67 14.31
N GLY A 478 -0.03 8.68 14.06
CA GLY A 478 -0.71 7.85 15.05
C GLY A 478 -2.12 8.32 15.37
N PHE A 479 -2.76 7.66 16.33
CA PHE A 479 -4.11 7.95 16.80
C PHE A 479 -4.11 8.16 18.33
N MET A 480 -5.09 8.92 18.80
CA MET A 480 -5.36 9.27 20.19
C MET A 480 -6.84 9.06 20.54
N GLU A 481 -7.17 9.05 21.83
CA GLU A 481 -8.56 8.93 22.31
C GLU A 481 -9.27 10.28 22.12
N ASP A 482 -10.47 10.27 21.52
CA ASP A 482 -11.30 11.47 21.38
C ASP A 482 -11.72 11.95 22.79
N GLY A 483 -11.42 13.22 23.07
CA GLY A 483 -11.67 13.83 24.37
C GLY A 483 -13.09 14.35 24.57
N ASP A 484 -13.94 14.40 23.53
CA ASP A 484 -15.20 15.15 23.56
C ASP A 484 -16.50 14.34 23.30
N ASP A 485 -16.49 13.06 22.90
CA ASP A 485 -17.73 12.31 22.60
C ASP A 485 -17.95 10.95 23.28
N ALA A 486 -19.24 10.63 23.47
CA ALA A 486 -19.76 9.46 24.19
C ALA A 486 -19.74 8.14 23.38
N ASP A 487 -19.01 8.12 22.25
CA ASP A 487 -19.05 7.06 21.23
C ASP A 487 -17.71 6.31 21.05
N ASP A 488 -16.73 6.49 21.95
CA ASP A 488 -15.42 5.80 21.95
C ASP A 488 -14.69 5.85 20.58
N ALA A 489 -14.71 7.02 19.95
CA ALA A 489 -14.01 7.28 18.68
C ALA A 489 -12.53 7.62 18.89
N TRP A 490 -11.71 7.34 17.88
CA TRP A 490 -10.26 7.52 17.91
C TRP A 490 -9.95 8.68 16.97
N ASP A 491 -9.27 9.71 17.48
CA ASP A 491 -8.85 10.88 16.71
C ASP A 491 -7.45 10.68 16.16
N ASP A 492 -7.26 11.10 14.92
CA ASP A 492 -5.96 11.01 14.27
C ASP A 492 -5.05 12.17 14.65
N VAL A 493 -3.75 11.86 14.84
CA VAL A 493 -2.77 12.85 15.27
C VAL A 493 -1.99 13.38 14.09
N LEU A 494 -2.28 14.63 13.71
CA LEU A 494 -1.58 15.33 12.63
C LEU A 494 -0.22 15.90 13.07
N ALA A 495 -0.02 16.08 14.38
CA ALA A 495 1.16 16.75 14.92
C ALA A 495 2.39 15.84 15.01
N VAL A 496 3.53 16.36 14.54
CA VAL A 496 4.85 15.79 14.82
C VAL A 496 5.36 16.29 16.17
N GLU A 497 5.66 15.34 17.06
CA GLU A 497 6.22 15.64 18.38
C GLU A 497 7.69 15.27 18.43
N GLN A 498 8.50 16.15 19.01
CA GLN A 498 9.92 15.97 19.15
C GLN A 498 10.29 15.79 20.62
N TYR A 499 11.05 14.74 20.93
CA TYR A 499 11.62 14.50 22.25
C TYR A 499 13.10 14.89 22.29
N ASP A 500 13.48 15.61 23.34
CA ASP A 500 14.86 15.89 23.72
C ASP A 500 15.29 14.95 24.86
N PRO A 501 16.10 13.90 24.59
CA PRO A 501 16.58 13.01 25.63
C PRO A 501 17.50 13.66 26.67
N THR A 502 18.16 14.78 26.35
CA THR A 502 19.05 15.50 27.28
C THR A 502 18.26 16.40 28.22
N GLY A 503 17.22 17.04 27.69
CA GLY A 503 16.29 17.91 28.43
C GLY A 503 15.16 17.17 29.12
N ASP A 504 14.91 15.91 28.74
CA ASP A 504 13.76 15.10 29.12
C ASP A 504 12.44 15.85 28.89
N ALA A 505 12.21 16.27 27.64
CA ALA A 505 11.08 17.11 27.29
C ALA A 505 10.57 16.85 25.88
N TRP A 506 9.24 16.84 25.74
CA TRP A 506 8.53 16.86 24.47
C TRP A 506 8.21 18.29 24.01
N THR A 507 8.33 18.54 22.72
CA THR A 507 7.94 19.79 22.05
C THR A 507 7.17 19.47 20.78
N VAL A 508 6.11 20.23 20.48
CA VAL A 508 5.39 20.13 19.21
C VAL A 508 6.15 20.92 18.14
N GLU A 509 6.54 20.28 17.04
CA GLU A 509 7.11 20.95 15.87
C GLU A 509 5.98 21.48 14.97
N GLY A 510 6.19 22.62 14.33
CA GLY A 510 5.13 23.40 13.67
C GLY A 510 4.68 22.91 12.29
N GLY A 511 4.88 21.64 11.96
CA GLY A 511 4.41 21.01 10.73
C GLY A 511 3.31 20.01 11.04
N ASP A 512 2.09 20.28 10.57
CA ASP A 512 1.00 19.32 10.60
C ASP A 512 1.09 18.43 9.36
N LEU A 513 0.89 17.13 9.52
CA LEU A 513 0.66 16.22 8.40
C LEU A 513 -0.51 16.75 7.54
N THR A 514 -0.41 16.61 6.23
CA THR A 514 -1.44 17.02 5.25
C THR A 514 -2.75 16.23 5.39
N GLY A 515 -2.71 15.09 6.10
CA GLY A 515 -3.85 14.34 6.60
C GLY A 515 -3.43 13.32 7.67
N SER A 516 -4.41 12.62 8.23
CA SER A 516 -4.16 11.58 9.23
C SER A 516 -3.20 10.54 8.67
N ARG A 517 -2.22 10.11 9.47
CA ARG A 517 -1.34 9.01 9.09
C ARG A 517 -1.03 8.12 10.28
N SER A 518 -1.26 6.81 10.15
CA SER A 518 -0.84 5.81 11.14
C SER A 518 -0.32 4.56 10.46
N ALA A 519 0.44 3.72 11.17
CA ALA A 519 0.94 2.45 10.67
C ALA A 519 1.70 2.53 9.32
N PHE A 520 2.44 3.61 9.05
CA PHE A 520 3.24 3.78 7.83
C PHE A 520 4.70 3.36 8.08
N ALA A 521 5.41 3.05 7.01
CA ALA A 521 6.87 2.94 7.07
C ALA A 521 7.48 4.35 7.14
N ALA A 522 8.44 4.56 8.03
CA ALA A 522 9.23 5.79 8.08
C ALA A 522 10.72 5.45 8.02
N VAL A 523 11.41 6.06 7.06
CA VAL A 523 12.80 5.75 6.74
C VAL A 523 13.62 7.03 6.80
N LEU A 524 14.53 7.13 7.78
CA LEU A 524 15.50 8.22 7.86
C LEU A 524 16.56 8.01 6.77
N THR A 525 16.71 8.99 5.88
CA THR A 525 17.67 8.97 4.78
C THR A 525 19.03 9.52 5.21
N GLY A 526 20.06 9.26 4.40
CA GLY A 526 21.43 9.70 4.69
C GLY A 526 21.64 11.22 4.64
N ASP A 527 20.73 11.98 4.05
CA ASP A 527 20.72 13.44 4.01
C ASP A 527 19.88 14.08 5.12
N GLY A 528 19.23 13.27 5.98
CA GLY A 528 18.55 13.71 7.18
C GLY A 528 17.06 14.05 7.01
N THR A 529 16.46 13.68 5.88
CA THR A 529 15.00 13.69 5.69
C THR A 529 14.40 12.34 6.07
N VAL A 530 13.07 12.27 6.15
CA VAL A 530 12.36 11.03 6.45
C VAL A 530 11.38 10.74 5.33
N VAL A 531 11.52 9.59 4.67
CA VAL A 531 10.52 9.10 3.73
C VAL A 531 9.43 8.38 4.49
N LEU A 532 8.21 8.87 4.37
CA LEU A 532 6.98 8.31 4.91
C LEU A 532 6.25 7.58 3.78
N ALA A 533 6.11 6.25 3.87
CA ALA A 533 5.51 5.43 2.81
C ALA A 533 4.30 4.63 3.32
N GLY A 534 3.17 4.78 2.62
CA GLY A 534 1.90 4.11 2.90
C GLY A 534 1.29 4.47 4.25
N GLY A 535 0.83 3.47 4.99
CA GLY A 535 0.05 3.57 6.22
C GLY A 535 -1.46 3.64 5.99
N PHE A 536 -2.19 3.80 7.09
CA PHE A 536 -3.55 4.30 7.03
C PHE A 536 -3.51 5.80 6.90
N TYR A 537 -4.12 6.31 5.83
CA TYR A 537 -4.37 7.72 5.65
C TYR A 537 -5.89 7.96 5.74
N ASN A 538 -6.33 8.72 6.74
CA ASN A 538 -7.76 8.89 7.08
C ASN A 538 -8.53 7.54 7.21
N GLY A 539 -7.88 6.50 7.74
CA GLY A 539 -8.49 5.18 7.95
C GLY A 539 -8.38 4.19 6.78
N THR A 540 -7.87 4.60 5.61
CA THR A 540 -7.71 3.74 4.43
C THR A 540 -6.24 3.45 4.14
N ILE A 541 -5.93 2.23 3.72
CA ILE A 541 -4.57 1.85 3.29
C ILE A 541 -4.15 2.75 2.12
N SER A 542 -3.00 3.39 2.23
CA SER A 542 -2.58 4.46 1.32
C SER A 542 -1.37 4.08 0.46
N THR A 543 -1.31 4.62 -0.76
CA THR A 543 -0.14 4.62 -1.65
C THR A 543 0.76 5.84 -1.44
N ILE A 544 0.33 6.82 -0.64
CA ILE A 544 1.02 8.11 -0.50
C ILE A 544 2.44 7.91 0.02
N VAL A 545 3.38 8.60 -0.65
CA VAL A 545 4.76 8.72 -0.20
C VAL A 545 5.10 10.19 -0.09
N GLU A 546 5.67 10.58 1.04
CA GLU A 546 6.10 11.95 1.29
C GLU A 546 7.50 11.93 1.90
N GLU A 547 8.34 12.83 1.44
CA GLU A 547 9.57 13.19 2.13
C GLU A 547 9.26 14.28 3.17
N TYR A 548 9.68 14.06 4.41
CA TYR A 548 9.57 14.99 5.51
C TYR A 548 10.95 15.53 5.87
N ASP A 549 11.16 16.83 5.66
CA ASP A 549 12.26 17.56 6.28
C ASP A 549 11.92 17.75 7.76
N LEU A 550 12.80 17.31 8.66
CA LEU A 550 12.66 17.47 10.11
C LEU A 550 12.53 18.93 10.57
N ALA A 551 12.69 19.91 9.67
CA ALA A 551 12.35 21.32 9.87
C ALA A 551 10.84 21.64 9.74
N GLY A 552 10.01 20.71 9.27
CA GLY A 552 8.56 20.84 9.19
C GLY A 552 7.94 20.81 7.78
N ASP A 553 8.74 20.62 6.73
CA ASP A 553 8.28 20.68 5.34
C ASP A 553 8.03 19.27 4.78
N PHE A 554 6.91 19.09 4.08
CA PHE A 554 6.56 17.84 3.39
C PHE A 554 6.62 18.03 1.87
N THR A 555 7.27 17.10 1.18
CA THR A 555 7.38 17.07 -0.28
C THR A 555 6.80 15.74 -0.79
N PRO A 556 5.80 15.76 -1.69
CA PRO A 556 5.31 14.53 -2.31
C PRO A 556 6.42 13.80 -3.07
N LEU A 557 6.45 12.48 -2.93
CA LEU A 557 7.29 11.56 -3.69
C LEU A 557 6.42 10.65 -4.56
N PRO A 558 7.02 9.93 -5.54
CA PRO A 558 6.33 8.90 -6.31
C PRO A 558 5.55 7.94 -5.40
N PRO A 559 4.25 7.70 -5.66
CA PRO A 559 3.43 6.86 -4.80
C PRO A 559 3.84 5.39 -4.90
N LEU A 560 3.57 4.61 -3.85
CA LEU A 560 3.69 3.15 -3.91
C LEU A 560 2.78 2.59 -5.02
N PRO A 561 3.20 1.56 -5.76
CA PRO A 561 2.37 0.90 -6.77
C PRO A 561 1.08 0.29 -6.19
N LEU A 562 1.16 -0.18 -4.94
CA LEU A 562 0.04 -0.69 -4.17
C LEU A 562 0.11 -0.16 -2.74
N GLY A 563 -1.05 0.27 -2.22
CA GLY A 563 -1.13 0.82 -0.87
C GLY A 563 -0.78 -0.22 0.19
N ARG A 564 -0.10 0.21 1.25
CA ARG A 564 0.44 -0.70 2.28
C ARG A 564 0.40 -0.10 3.67
N SER A 565 -0.18 -0.81 4.63
CA SER A 565 -0.13 -0.50 6.06
C SER A 565 0.82 -1.44 6.80
N TYR A 566 1.37 -1.00 7.93
CA TYR A 566 2.36 -1.72 8.72
C TYR A 566 3.59 -2.20 7.94
N GLY A 567 3.99 -1.46 6.91
CA GLY A 567 5.19 -1.76 6.14
C GLY A 567 6.47 -1.55 6.95
N VAL A 568 7.48 -2.36 6.71
CA VAL A 568 8.82 -2.21 7.26
C VAL A 568 9.67 -1.41 6.28
N GLY A 569 10.28 -0.32 6.73
CA GLY A 569 11.14 0.52 5.90
C GLY A 569 12.61 0.50 6.31
N GLY A 570 13.51 0.76 5.37
CA GLY A 570 14.92 0.97 5.64
C GLY A 570 15.71 1.49 4.44
N VAL A 571 16.93 1.97 4.68
CA VAL A 571 17.86 2.38 3.60
C VAL A 571 18.80 1.22 3.29
N LEU A 572 18.88 0.84 2.02
CA LEU A 572 19.65 -0.31 1.54
C LEU A 572 20.39 0.10 0.27
N ASP A 573 21.73 -0.04 0.28
CA ASP A 573 22.60 0.44 -0.80
C ASP A 573 22.37 1.91 -1.22
N GLY A 574 21.80 2.72 -0.31
CA GLY A 574 21.48 4.13 -0.54
C GLY A 574 20.06 4.40 -1.04
N GLU A 575 19.26 3.37 -1.28
CA GLU A 575 17.88 3.45 -1.72
C GLU A 575 16.92 3.24 -0.55
N VAL A 576 15.75 3.91 -0.58
CA VAL A 576 14.69 3.70 0.41
C VAL A 576 13.88 2.49 0.00
N CYS A 577 13.84 1.46 0.84
CA CYS A 577 13.08 0.24 0.59
C CYS A 577 11.97 0.04 1.63
N VAL A 578 10.85 -0.54 1.19
CA VAL A 578 9.70 -0.90 2.01
C VAL A 578 9.28 -2.34 1.72
N ALA A 579 9.05 -3.13 2.77
CA ALA A 579 8.73 -4.55 2.69
C ALA A 579 7.49 -4.91 3.53
N SER A 580 6.81 -5.99 3.14
CA SER A 580 5.73 -6.64 3.90
C SER A 580 4.55 -5.72 4.28
N GLY A 581 3.70 -6.10 5.23
CA GLY A 581 2.53 -5.33 5.65
C GLY A 581 1.23 -5.73 4.95
N GLY A 582 0.15 -4.99 5.25
CA GLY A 582 -1.19 -5.25 4.74
C GLY A 582 -1.55 -4.32 3.58
N THR A 583 -2.01 -4.91 2.49
CA THR A 583 -2.53 -4.24 1.30
C THR A 583 -4.06 -4.43 1.21
N SER A 584 -4.70 -3.82 0.21
CA SER A 584 -6.12 -4.03 -0.07
C SER A 584 -6.46 -5.48 -0.47
N THR A 585 -5.50 -6.21 -1.06
CA THR A 585 -5.68 -7.59 -1.57
C THR A 585 -5.25 -8.67 -0.58
N GLY A 586 -4.64 -8.27 0.55
CA GLY A 586 -4.18 -9.17 1.59
C GLY A 586 -2.80 -8.81 2.11
N TYR A 587 -2.11 -9.81 2.63
CA TYR A 587 -0.78 -9.65 3.20
C TYR A 587 0.27 -9.63 2.09
N SER A 588 1.22 -8.72 2.17
CA SER A 588 2.25 -8.56 1.14
C SER A 588 3.48 -9.40 1.46
N GLU A 589 3.91 -10.20 0.49
CA GLU A 589 5.21 -10.89 0.49
C GLU A 589 6.27 -10.10 -0.29
N ASP A 590 5.88 -8.98 -0.90
CA ASP A 590 6.75 -8.17 -1.73
C ASP A 590 7.56 -7.14 -0.93
N TRP A 591 8.57 -6.61 -1.59
CA TRP A 591 9.29 -5.43 -1.14
C TRP A 591 9.73 -4.61 -2.35
N LEU A 592 9.90 -3.31 -2.15
CA LEU A 592 10.14 -2.35 -3.21
C LEU A 592 11.21 -1.36 -2.75
N CYS A 593 12.01 -0.85 -3.68
CA CYS A 593 12.97 0.21 -3.43
C CYS A 593 12.70 1.40 -4.34
N LEU A 594 12.82 2.61 -3.81
CA LEU A 594 12.70 3.85 -4.56
C LEU A 594 14.02 4.14 -5.28
N ALA A 595 14.04 3.95 -6.60
CA ALA A 595 15.19 4.17 -7.48
C ALA A 595 14.79 5.11 -8.63
N ASP A 596 15.59 6.15 -8.91
CA ASP A 596 15.38 7.10 -10.01
C ASP A 596 13.93 7.63 -10.15
N GLU A 597 13.32 8.06 -9.03
CA GLU A 597 11.94 8.57 -8.96
C GLU A 597 10.84 7.52 -9.27
N ALA A 598 11.13 6.23 -9.13
CA ALA A 598 10.13 5.17 -9.25
C ALA A 598 10.33 4.05 -8.21
N TRP A 599 9.23 3.43 -7.79
CA TRP A 599 9.29 2.23 -6.95
C TRP A 599 9.53 1.00 -7.80
N VAL A 600 10.64 0.32 -7.53
CA VAL A 600 11.03 -0.92 -8.20
C VAL A 600 10.70 -2.09 -7.27
N THR A 601 9.66 -2.84 -7.62
CA THR A 601 9.33 -4.10 -6.95
C THR A 601 10.46 -5.10 -7.14
N GLN A 602 10.90 -5.68 -6.05
CA GLN A 602 11.98 -6.64 -6.02
C GLN A 602 11.41 -8.04 -6.25
N ILE A 603 12.10 -8.82 -7.07
CA ILE A 603 11.65 -10.13 -7.55
C ILE A 603 11.58 -11.21 -6.45
N ASP A 604 12.18 -10.94 -5.30
CA ASP A 604 12.35 -11.90 -4.21
C ASP A 604 11.31 -11.68 -3.13
N GLN A 605 10.42 -12.64 -2.97
CA GLN A 605 9.36 -12.58 -1.96
C GLN A 605 9.87 -13.05 -0.59
N LEU A 606 9.28 -12.52 0.47
CA LEU A 606 9.37 -13.08 1.81
C LEU A 606 8.88 -14.53 1.80
N ALA A 607 9.46 -15.40 2.64
CA ALA A 607 9.05 -16.79 2.73
C ALA A 607 7.67 -16.96 3.39
N VAL A 608 7.23 -15.95 4.16
CA VAL A 608 5.91 -15.91 4.80
C VAL A 608 5.33 -14.49 4.71
N PRO A 609 4.05 -14.34 4.30
CA PRO A 609 3.33 -13.07 4.40
C PRO A 609 3.02 -12.75 5.87
N LEU A 610 3.35 -11.54 6.34
CA LEU A 610 3.28 -11.18 7.76
C LEU A 610 2.55 -9.85 8.00
N LEU A 611 1.69 -9.79 9.02
CA LEU A 611 1.06 -8.55 9.53
C LEU A 611 0.98 -8.50 11.06
N PRO A 612 1.14 -7.33 11.68
CA PRO A 612 2.32 -6.50 11.57
C PRO A 612 3.54 -7.25 12.11
N GLY A 613 4.43 -7.61 11.19
CA GLY A 613 5.82 -7.83 11.53
C GLY A 613 6.50 -6.49 11.78
N GLY A 614 7.46 -6.44 12.70
CA GLY A 614 8.36 -5.30 12.80
C GLY A 614 9.62 -5.57 12.00
N GLY A 615 10.46 -4.57 11.81
CA GLY A 615 11.71 -4.75 11.10
C GLY A 615 12.52 -3.48 10.97
N GLY A 616 13.61 -3.56 10.21
CA GLY A 616 14.52 -2.45 9.96
C GLY A 616 15.85 -2.94 9.42
N VAL A 617 16.78 -2.02 9.20
CA VAL A 617 18.10 -2.35 8.63
C VAL A 617 19.17 -2.43 9.72
N ALA A 618 19.93 -3.51 9.73
CA ALA A 618 21.09 -3.73 10.60
C ALA A 618 22.21 -4.45 9.83
N ASP A 619 23.47 -4.08 10.07
CA ASP A 619 24.64 -4.60 9.34
C ASP A 619 24.48 -4.60 7.80
N GLY A 620 23.78 -3.59 7.25
CA GLY A 620 23.51 -3.50 5.81
C GLY A 620 22.46 -4.49 5.28
N HIS A 621 21.72 -5.17 6.15
CA HIS A 621 20.67 -6.11 5.80
C HIS A 621 19.31 -5.61 6.30
N LEU A 622 18.26 -5.76 5.48
CA LEU A 622 16.87 -5.53 5.87
C LEU A 622 16.33 -6.75 6.60
N TYR A 623 15.76 -6.56 7.79
CA TYR A 623 15.13 -7.60 8.61
C TYR A 623 13.63 -7.41 8.70
N VAL A 624 12.87 -8.50 8.63
CA VAL A 624 11.42 -8.56 8.88
C VAL A 624 11.15 -9.69 9.88
N LEU A 625 10.35 -9.42 10.93
CA LEU A 625 10.13 -10.37 12.02
C LEU A 625 8.73 -10.32 12.64
N GLY A 626 8.26 -11.50 13.05
CA GLY A 626 7.00 -11.68 13.78
C GLY A 626 5.77 -11.34 12.95
N GLY A 627 4.68 -10.92 13.60
CA GLY A 627 3.41 -10.63 12.95
C GLY A 627 2.48 -11.84 12.93
N GLN A 628 1.60 -11.88 11.94
CA GLN A 628 0.55 -12.88 11.75
C GLN A 628 0.56 -13.34 10.31
N ASN A 629 0.30 -14.62 10.09
CA ASN A 629 0.08 -15.18 8.75
C ASN A 629 -1.36 -14.96 8.25
N ASP A 630 -1.66 -15.45 7.04
CA ASP A 630 -3.00 -15.40 6.43
C ASP A 630 -4.12 -16.06 7.24
N GLN A 631 -3.76 -16.95 8.16
CA GLN A 631 -4.71 -17.61 9.07
C GLN A 631 -4.96 -16.81 10.35
N GLY A 632 -4.26 -15.68 10.56
CA GLY A 632 -4.30 -14.87 11.77
C GLY A 632 -3.49 -15.46 12.93
N ASP A 633 -2.67 -16.48 12.67
CA ASP A 633 -1.80 -17.08 13.68
C ASP A 633 -0.54 -16.24 13.82
N GLN A 634 -0.16 -15.95 15.08
CA GLN A 634 1.06 -15.23 15.37
C GLN A 634 2.29 -16.02 14.90
N ALA A 635 3.22 -15.33 14.24
CA ALA A 635 4.46 -15.85 13.72
C ALA A 635 5.64 -15.51 14.62
N ASN A 636 6.65 -16.37 14.61
CA ASN A 636 7.96 -16.12 15.22
C ASN A 636 9.08 -16.10 14.17
N THR A 637 8.73 -16.01 12.89
CA THR A 637 9.68 -15.99 11.78
C THR A 637 10.50 -14.71 11.80
N VAL A 638 11.75 -14.82 11.38
CA VAL A 638 12.69 -13.71 11.21
C VAL A 638 13.42 -13.96 9.90
N GLU A 639 13.33 -13.00 9.00
CA GLU A 639 13.90 -13.09 7.68
C GLU A 639 14.80 -11.89 7.43
N ARG A 640 15.92 -12.10 6.73
CA ARG A 640 16.82 -11.01 6.34
C ARG A 640 17.20 -11.03 4.86
N TRP A 641 17.45 -9.86 4.31
CA TRP A 641 17.92 -9.65 2.93
C TRP A 641 19.09 -8.66 2.89
N PRO A 642 20.11 -8.83 2.01
CA PRO A 642 20.29 -9.96 1.11
C PRO A 642 20.81 -11.21 1.85
N PHE A 643 20.91 -12.35 1.18
CA PHE A 643 21.57 -13.53 1.77
C PHE A 643 23.06 -13.26 1.99
N ALA A 644 23.56 -13.59 3.18
CA ALA A 644 24.99 -13.65 3.49
C ALA A 644 25.29 -14.93 4.30
N GLU A 645 26.41 -15.61 3.99
CA GLU A 645 26.89 -16.72 4.83
C GLU A 645 27.23 -16.15 6.22
N LEU A 646 26.49 -16.61 7.24
CA LEU A 646 26.88 -16.35 8.63
C LEU A 646 28.23 -17.05 8.89
N PRO A 647 29.14 -16.46 9.67
CA PRO A 647 30.26 -17.22 10.20
C PRO A 647 29.68 -18.43 10.93
N GLU A 648 30.08 -19.65 10.56
CA GLU A 648 29.66 -20.82 11.32
C GLU A 648 30.02 -20.58 12.79
N ALA A 649 29.02 -20.57 13.67
CA ALA A 649 29.25 -20.65 15.09
C ALA A 649 30.14 -21.87 15.29
N ASP A 650 31.32 -21.65 15.86
CA ASP A 650 32.25 -22.71 16.16
C ASP A 650 31.54 -23.68 17.11
N GLY A 651 31.08 -24.81 16.57
CA GLY A 651 30.45 -25.89 17.33
C GLY A 651 31.42 -26.61 18.27
N ASP A 652 32.45 -25.92 18.78
CA ASP A 652 33.40 -26.37 19.79
C ASP A 652 33.56 -25.42 20.99
N ALA A 653 32.79 -24.32 21.08
CA ALA A 653 32.88 -23.39 22.22
C ALA A 653 32.32 -23.94 23.56
N ASP A 654 31.76 -25.15 23.56
CA ASP A 654 31.29 -25.87 24.75
C ASP A 654 31.98 -27.23 24.94
N ALA A 655 33.33 -27.27 24.91
CA ALA A 655 34.05 -28.48 25.33
C ALA A 655 35.42 -28.35 26.03
N ASP A 656 35.87 -27.21 26.56
CA ASP A 656 37.05 -27.17 27.46
C ASP A 656 37.34 -25.81 28.11
N ALA A 657 36.49 -25.42 29.06
CA ALA A 657 36.86 -24.48 30.13
C ALA A 657 37.49 -25.20 31.35
N ASP A 658 38.15 -26.35 31.14
CA ASP A 658 38.80 -27.12 32.21
C ASP A 658 40.20 -27.56 31.74
N ALA A 659 41.22 -26.80 32.14
CA ALA A 659 42.53 -27.29 32.58
C ALA A 659 43.25 -28.35 31.70
N ASP A 660 44.28 -27.93 30.95
CA ASP A 660 45.68 -28.13 31.35
C ASP A 660 46.64 -27.79 30.20
N ALA A 661 47.74 -27.14 30.57
CA ALA A 661 48.93 -27.06 29.75
C ALA A 661 49.44 -28.48 29.47
N ASP A 662 49.77 -28.80 28.22
CA ASP A 662 51.03 -29.43 27.82
C ASP A 662 51.11 -29.55 26.29
N ALA A 663 52.34 -29.42 25.79
CA ALA A 663 52.71 -29.50 24.39
C ALA A 663 52.70 -30.94 23.86
N ASP A 664 52.38 -31.12 22.57
CA ASP A 664 53.02 -31.99 21.55
C ASP A 664 52.16 -31.86 20.26
N THR A 665 52.60 -31.50 19.04
CA THR A 665 53.60 -32.00 18.06
C THR A 665 53.48 -33.45 17.58
N ASP A 666 52.54 -33.72 16.67
CA ASP A 666 52.58 -34.69 15.55
C ASP A 666 51.20 -34.70 14.84
N ALA A 667 51.03 -34.48 13.53
CA ALA A 667 51.52 -35.15 12.32
C ALA A 667 50.87 -36.52 12.02
N ASP A 668 50.47 -36.65 10.75
CA ASP A 668 50.04 -37.84 9.98
C ASP A 668 48.52 -38.14 10.04
N THR A 669 47.77 -37.92 8.95
CA THR A 669 47.53 -38.86 7.82
C THR A 669 47.25 -40.28 8.33
N ASP A 670 46.09 -40.87 8.05
CA ASP A 670 45.95 -41.74 6.88
C ASP A 670 44.47 -42.03 6.57
N ALA A 671 44.21 -42.20 5.28
CA ALA A 671 43.02 -42.82 4.72
C ALA A 671 42.89 -44.28 5.17
N ASP A 672 41.66 -44.80 5.24
CA ASP A 672 41.26 -45.93 4.40
C ASP A 672 39.77 -46.24 4.59
N ALA A 673 39.13 -46.45 3.45
CA ALA A 673 37.80 -47.00 3.31
C ALA A 673 37.78 -48.47 3.73
N ASP A 674 36.64 -48.96 4.22
CA ASP A 674 36.14 -50.29 3.86
C ASP A 674 34.65 -50.42 4.18
N ALA A 675 33.95 -51.03 3.24
CA ALA A 675 32.53 -51.33 3.23
C ALA A 675 32.23 -52.66 3.96
N ASP A 676 30.96 -53.07 3.86
CA ASP A 676 30.32 -54.32 4.30
C ASP A 676 29.57 -54.17 5.64
N GLY A 677 28.29 -54.53 5.82
CA GLY A 677 27.35 -55.30 5.02
C GLY A 677 26.30 -55.88 5.99
N ASP A 678 25.03 -55.82 5.57
CA ASP A 678 23.82 -56.57 5.97
C ASP A 678 23.65 -57.17 7.38
N GLY A 679 22.46 -56.96 7.96
CA GLY A 679 21.98 -57.78 9.07
C GLY A 679 20.57 -57.44 9.54
N ASP A 680 19.57 -58.05 8.90
CA ASP A 680 18.15 -58.10 9.30
C ASP A 680 17.95 -58.55 10.77
N GLY A 681 16.88 -58.06 11.40
CA GLY A 681 16.44 -58.53 12.71
C GLY A 681 15.06 -58.03 13.11
N ASP A 682 14.02 -58.60 12.50
CA ASP A 682 12.62 -58.49 12.96
C ASP A 682 12.46 -58.98 14.41
N GLY A 683 11.57 -58.33 15.15
CA GLY A 683 11.18 -58.74 16.51
C GLY A 683 9.89 -58.06 16.97
N ASP A 684 8.77 -58.53 16.43
CA ASP A 684 7.40 -58.24 16.90
C ASP A 684 7.18 -58.54 18.39
N GLY A 685 6.29 -57.79 19.03
CA GLY A 685 5.82 -58.08 20.38
C GLY A 685 4.72 -57.16 20.92
N ASP A 686 3.52 -57.28 20.35
CA ASP A 686 2.17 -57.04 20.89
C ASP A 686 2.00 -56.49 22.32
N ALA A 687 1.10 -55.50 22.49
CA ALA A 687 -0.23 -55.76 23.09
C ALA A 687 -1.10 -54.49 23.29
N GLY A 688 -2.29 -54.51 22.65
CA GLY A 688 -3.59 -54.08 23.19
C GLY A 688 -3.88 -52.56 23.24
N GLY A 689 -5.01 -52.05 22.77
CA GLY A 689 -6.23 -52.66 22.25
C GLY A 689 -7.33 -51.58 22.18
N ASP A 690 -8.16 -51.68 21.14
CA ASP A 690 -9.58 -51.31 21.05
C ASP A 690 -10.00 -49.85 21.33
N ASP A 691 -10.39 -49.10 20.30
CA ASP A 691 -11.78 -49.07 19.80
C ASP A 691 -12.04 -47.93 18.79
N GLY A 692 -12.73 -48.25 17.68
CA GLY A 692 -13.83 -47.40 17.21
C GLY A 692 -13.62 -46.42 16.05
N GLY A 693 -13.47 -46.95 14.82
CA GLY A 693 -14.21 -46.50 13.63
C GLY A 693 -13.96 -45.10 13.05
N CYS A 694 -13.17 -45.02 11.96
CA CYS A 694 -13.23 -43.91 11.02
C CYS A 694 -13.78 -44.37 9.66
N CYS A 695 -14.82 -43.68 9.20
CA CYS A 695 -15.39 -43.81 7.87
C CYS A 695 -14.50 -43.11 6.83
N THR A 696 -14.45 -43.73 5.67
CA THR A 696 -13.96 -43.20 4.39
C THR A 696 -14.33 -41.73 4.14
N VAL A 697 -13.35 -40.87 3.85
CA VAL A 697 -13.56 -39.56 3.23
C VAL A 697 -12.87 -39.56 1.87
N ALA A 698 -13.67 -39.32 0.83
CA ALA A 698 -13.25 -39.09 -0.55
C ALA A 698 -12.69 -37.66 -0.71
N PRO A 699 -11.86 -37.38 -1.72
CA PRO A 699 -11.32 -36.04 -1.93
C PRO A 699 -12.43 -35.13 -2.48
N GLY A 700 -12.82 -34.12 -1.71
CA GLY A 700 -13.62 -33.00 -2.15
C GLY A 700 -12.74 -31.76 -2.14
N ALA A 701 -12.57 -31.13 -3.30
CA ALA A 701 -11.94 -29.83 -3.44
C ALA A 701 -12.63 -28.79 -2.54
N PRO A 702 -11.91 -27.85 -1.89
CA PRO A 702 -12.56 -26.75 -1.22
C PRO A 702 -13.05 -25.72 -2.26
N SER A 703 -14.31 -25.32 -2.12
CA SER A 703 -14.96 -24.22 -2.85
C SER A 703 -14.51 -22.86 -2.29
N HIS A 704 -14.40 -21.86 -3.16
CA HIS A 704 -13.90 -20.48 -2.94
C HIS A 704 -14.53 -19.65 -1.80
N ASP A 705 -15.61 -20.08 -1.14
CA ASP A 705 -16.38 -19.24 -0.19
C ASP A 705 -15.84 -19.18 1.26
N ARG A 706 -14.53 -19.30 1.49
CA ARG A 706 -13.94 -19.17 2.85
C ARG A 706 -12.79 -18.18 3.00
N MET A 707 -12.33 -17.53 1.92
CA MET A 707 -11.23 -16.56 1.99
C MET A 707 -11.67 -15.16 2.45
N ALA A 708 -12.92 -14.74 2.22
CA ALA A 708 -13.37 -13.37 2.50
C ALA A 708 -13.66 -13.03 3.97
N LEU A 709 -13.55 -13.97 4.92
CA LEU A 709 -13.94 -13.74 6.33
C LEU A 709 -12.76 -13.46 7.28
N LEU A 710 -11.50 -13.53 6.81
CA LEU A 710 -10.30 -13.44 7.65
C LEU A 710 -9.59 -12.07 7.56
N ALA A 711 -9.75 -11.33 6.46
CA ALA A 711 -9.31 -9.93 6.36
C ALA A 711 -10.03 -8.98 7.35
N LEU A 712 -11.15 -9.43 7.92
CA LEU A 712 -11.87 -8.77 9.01
C LEU A 712 -11.13 -8.83 10.36
N GLY A 713 -9.99 -9.49 10.51
CA GLY A 713 -9.29 -9.63 11.81
C GLY A 713 -8.73 -8.33 12.39
N ALA A 714 -8.14 -7.47 11.56
CA ALA A 714 -7.67 -6.15 11.98
C ALA A 714 -8.85 -5.19 12.23
N PHE A 715 -9.87 -5.24 11.36
CA PHE A 715 -11.15 -4.58 11.61
C PHE A 715 -11.88 -5.16 12.82
N ALA A 716 -11.67 -6.42 13.22
CA ALA A 716 -12.33 -7.02 14.37
C ALA A 716 -11.68 -6.61 15.69
N ALA A 717 -10.40 -6.25 15.73
CA ALA A 717 -9.82 -5.61 16.91
C ALA A 717 -10.43 -4.22 17.14
N ILE A 718 -10.66 -3.46 16.05
CA ILE A 718 -11.27 -2.12 16.08
C ILE A 718 -12.81 -2.18 16.17
N ALA A 719 -13.46 -3.20 15.60
CA ALA A 719 -14.92 -3.40 15.60
C ALA A 719 -15.41 -4.24 16.80
N ALA A 720 -14.56 -5.03 17.46
CA ALA A 720 -14.88 -5.62 18.76
C ALA A 720 -14.99 -4.56 19.85
N LEU A 721 -14.29 -3.42 19.71
CA LEU A 721 -14.51 -2.22 20.51
C LEU A 721 -15.84 -1.55 20.17
N ARG A 722 -16.25 -1.52 18.89
CA ARG A 722 -17.54 -0.91 18.45
C ARG A 722 -18.83 -1.70 18.78
N ARG A 723 -18.79 -2.97 19.21
CA ARG A 723 -20.01 -3.83 19.27
C ARG A 723 -20.57 -4.20 20.65
N ARG A 724 -20.12 -3.62 21.78
CA ARG A 724 -20.65 -4.02 23.11
C ARG A 724 -21.29 -2.95 24.00
N SER A 725 -21.47 -1.70 23.56
CA SER A 725 -22.21 -0.70 24.36
C SER A 725 -23.73 -0.69 24.18
N ARG A 726 -24.30 -1.56 23.32
CA ARG A 726 -25.76 -1.77 23.23
C ARG A 726 -26.19 -3.12 23.81
N SER A 727 -26.13 -3.27 25.14
CA SER A 727 -27.00 -4.19 25.89
C SER A 727 -27.35 -3.67 27.28
#